data_AF-A0A484C901-F1
#
_entry.id   AF-A0A484C901-F1
#
_cell.length_a   1.000
_cell.length_b   1.000
_cell.length_c   1.000
_cell.angle_alpha   90.00
_cell.angle_beta   90.00
_cell.angle_gamma   90.00
#
_symmetry.space_group_name_H-M   'P 1'
#
loop_
_entity.id
_entity.type
_entity.pdbx_description
1 polymer ?
#
loop_
_entity_poly.entity_id
_entity_poly.type
_entity_poly.pdbx_seq_one_letter_code
_entity_poly.pdbx_strand_id
1 'polypeptide(L)'
;MKVVNLKQAILQAWKERWSDYQWAINIKKNFPKGATWDYLNLAEALMEQAMIGPSPNPLILSYLKYAISSQMVSYSSVLTALSKFDDFSRELCVTSLLEIMDMFCHRLSCHGKAEECIGLCRALLGVVVWLLQGCAWYCEKLRELGPSASTEASLRACQERLYNLMNSTKNRALVHIARLEEQGSWSSVEQSVLRVTDGLGCVPNQTLRTKLEESLSLVKGIPLMLSEQSDPRFHASFPSVHAFVMLEGTMNLTGETQPLVEQLMMIKRMQRIPAPLFVLEIWKACFTGLIESPEGTEELKWTAFTFLKIPQVLLRLKKYPQGDKGQDFMEDVNIAFQYLLKLTPLLDKADQRCNCDCLSMLLQECNKLGLLSDSNTACLTAKREFAPRLKTAENANIQPNPGLILRAEPTVTNILKTVDADHSKSPEGLLGVLGHMLSGKSLDLLLAAAAATGKLKSFARKFIKLNEFPKHISGEGSKSASVRALLFDISFLMLCHVVQTYGSEVILSDPSPSGETPFFETWLQTCMPEEGKTLNPDHPCFRPEPGKVESLVTLLNNSSEMKLVQVKWHEICLSTPAAILEVLNAWENGVLSVEAVQKITDNIKGKVCSMAICAVAWLVAHVRMLGRDEREKPQTMIRQLVTPFYGENNQFYNERVIIMSSIMEHMCADVFQQTAATLRPPMEGQEPIPYRNLLPAKDPIHVALSKQFQTVLRKGWVDSRALHLFESLLNMGGVFWFTNNLVKELLKETRQEWADRVVELLYSIFCLDTQQITLTLLGTILPDLLTDSAHWHSLADPPGKALAKLSVWCALSSYSSHHKGSFSARQRKRQREDIEDYNSLFPLDDTQPSKLMRLLSSNEDEPAALSSPGDRSMSSSLSASQLHTVNMRDPLNRVLANLFLLISSILGSKMAGPHTQFVQSFMEECVECLEQGSRGSILQFMPFTMVSELVKLPALAKPRVVLAITDLTLPLGRRVAAKAISAL
;
A
#
# COMPACT_ATOMS: atom_id res chain seq x y z
N MET A 1 53.16 -36.88 12.93
CA MET A 1 53.83 -35.61 12.58
C MET A 1 53.94 -34.77 13.84
N LYS A 2 55.15 -34.33 14.23
CA LYS A 2 55.35 -33.53 15.45
C LYS A 2 54.77 -32.14 15.23
N VAL A 3 53.76 -31.76 16.03
CA VAL A 3 53.31 -30.37 16.12
C VAL A 3 54.50 -29.54 16.60
N VAL A 4 54.99 -28.65 15.75
CA VAL A 4 56.11 -27.78 16.10
C VAL A 4 55.64 -26.82 17.19
N ASN A 5 56.38 -26.73 18.30
CA ASN A 5 56.13 -25.73 19.33
C ASN A 5 56.55 -24.36 18.80
N LEU A 6 55.59 -23.59 18.28
CA LEU A 6 55.80 -22.30 17.63
C LEU A 6 56.58 -21.32 18.52
N LYS A 7 56.30 -21.31 19.83
CA LYS A 7 57.01 -20.47 20.80
C LYS A 7 58.50 -20.83 20.88
N GLN A 8 58.84 -22.11 20.88
CA GLN A 8 60.25 -22.55 20.86
C GLN A 8 60.95 -22.13 19.56
N ALA A 9 60.28 -22.23 18.41
CA ALA A 9 60.85 -21.81 17.14
C ALA A 9 61.10 -20.29 17.06
N ILE A 10 60.16 -19.48 17.58
CA ILE A 10 60.32 -18.02 17.69
C ILE A 10 61.49 -17.67 18.64
N LEU A 11 61.57 -18.34 19.80
CA LEU A 11 62.65 -18.14 20.76
C LEU A 11 64.02 -18.56 20.20
N GLN A 12 64.07 -19.62 19.40
CA GLN A 12 65.29 -20.03 18.71
C GLN A 12 65.73 -18.95 17.70
N ALA A 13 64.81 -18.49 16.86
CA ALA A 13 65.08 -17.41 15.90
C ALA A 13 65.55 -16.12 16.58
N TRP A 14 64.99 -15.81 17.75
CA TRP A 14 65.40 -14.68 18.56
C TRP A 14 66.81 -14.87 19.15
N LYS A 15 67.10 -16.04 19.75
CA LYS A 15 68.42 -16.38 20.30
C LYS A 15 69.51 -16.35 19.23
N GLU A 16 69.23 -16.87 18.05
CA GLU A 16 70.15 -16.94 16.92
C GLU A 16 70.17 -15.66 16.07
N ARG A 17 69.37 -14.64 16.42
CA ARG A 17 69.27 -13.34 15.74
C ARG A 17 69.08 -13.45 14.22
N TRP A 18 68.17 -14.31 13.80
CA TRP A 18 67.85 -14.47 12.37
C TRP A 18 67.37 -13.15 11.74
N SER A 19 67.70 -12.93 10.48
CA SER A 19 67.06 -11.86 9.71
C SER A 19 65.60 -12.21 9.39
N ASP A 20 64.76 -11.22 9.07
CA ASP A 20 63.34 -11.45 8.73
C ASP A 20 63.16 -12.52 7.63
N TYR A 21 64.04 -12.51 6.62
CA TYR A 21 64.05 -13.49 5.53
C TYR A 21 64.47 -14.89 5.99
N GLN A 22 65.53 -14.99 6.80
CA GLN A 22 65.98 -16.27 7.36
C GLN A 22 64.91 -16.88 8.27
N TRP A 23 64.28 -16.04 9.09
CA TRP A 23 63.17 -16.43 9.93
C TRP A 23 62.00 -16.97 9.11
N ALA A 24 61.51 -16.22 8.12
CA ALA A 24 60.38 -16.64 7.31
C ALA A 24 60.62 -17.98 6.59
N ILE A 25 61.83 -18.20 6.04
CA ILE A 25 62.19 -19.47 5.40
C ILE A 25 62.18 -20.63 6.39
N ASN A 26 62.84 -20.47 7.54
CA ASN A 26 63.00 -21.54 8.51
C ASN A 26 61.68 -21.84 9.24
N ILE A 27 60.87 -20.82 9.49
CA ILE A 27 59.50 -20.99 9.94
C ILE A 27 58.69 -21.74 8.89
N LYS A 28 58.73 -21.38 7.60
CA LYS A 28 57.98 -22.09 6.54
C LYS A 28 58.36 -23.57 6.38
N LYS A 29 59.63 -23.93 6.57
CA LYS A 29 60.09 -25.33 6.53
C LYS A 29 59.46 -26.20 7.63
N ASN A 30 59.05 -25.59 8.73
CA ASN A 30 58.47 -26.27 9.89
C ASN A 30 56.94 -26.45 9.78
N PHE A 31 56.31 -26.03 8.66
CA PHE A 31 54.85 -26.03 8.50
C PHE A 31 54.34 -27.18 7.62
N PRO A 32 53.15 -27.73 7.92
CA PRO A 32 52.50 -28.71 7.04
C PRO A 32 52.20 -28.11 5.67
N LYS A 33 52.55 -28.82 4.59
CA LYS A 33 52.19 -28.40 3.22
C LYS A 33 50.67 -28.34 3.09
N GLY A 34 50.12 -27.18 2.72
CA GLY A 34 48.70 -26.97 2.46
C GLY A 34 47.87 -26.35 3.60
N ALA A 35 48.45 -26.09 4.79
CA ALA A 35 47.77 -25.41 5.88
C ALA A 35 47.86 -23.87 5.77
N THR A 36 46.80 -23.15 6.12
CA THR A 36 46.83 -21.68 6.24
C THR A 36 47.58 -21.28 7.51
N TRP A 37 48.37 -20.21 7.45
CA TRP A 37 49.20 -19.75 8.56
C TRP A 37 48.42 -19.29 9.80
N ASP A 38 47.14 -18.93 9.62
CA ASP A 38 46.23 -18.52 10.70
C ASP A 38 45.84 -19.69 11.61
N TYR A 39 45.87 -20.93 11.12
CA TYR A 39 45.49 -22.13 11.89
C TYR A 39 46.41 -22.43 13.09
N LEU A 40 47.58 -21.77 13.15
CA LEU A 40 48.61 -21.98 14.18
C LEU A 40 48.76 -20.78 15.12
N ASN A 41 47.87 -19.79 15.05
CA ASN A 41 47.90 -18.57 15.88
C ASN A 41 49.27 -17.85 15.82
N LEU A 42 49.92 -17.81 14.65
CA LEU A 42 51.27 -17.25 14.48
C LEU A 42 51.34 -15.77 14.88
N ALA A 43 50.34 -14.97 14.51
CA ALA A 43 50.25 -13.56 14.88
C ALA A 43 50.22 -13.37 16.40
N GLU A 44 49.39 -14.17 17.10
CA GLU A 44 49.27 -14.15 18.56
C GLU A 44 50.58 -14.59 19.23
N ALA A 45 51.20 -15.67 18.77
CA ALA A 45 52.46 -16.14 19.34
C ALA A 45 53.61 -15.14 19.17
N LEU A 46 53.72 -14.49 17.99
CA LEU A 46 54.71 -13.43 17.78
C LEU A 46 54.42 -12.22 18.66
N MET A 47 53.15 -11.82 18.80
CA MET A 47 52.75 -10.68 19.62
C MET A 47 53.01 -10.93 21.12
N GLU A 48 52.59 -12.08 21.65
CA GLU A 48 52.86 -12.46 23.04
C GLU A 48 54.36 -12.42 23.36
N GLN A 49 55.21 -12.98 22.48
CA GLN A 49 56.66 -13.01 22.70
C GLN A 49 57.30 -11.62 22.53
N ALA A 50 56.76 -10.77 21.65
CA ALA A 50 57.22 -9.39 21.52
C ALA A 50 56.91 -8.56 22.76
N MET A 51 55.81 -8.87 23.47
CA MET A 51 55.26 -8.07 24.57
C MET A 51 55.58 -8.60 25.97
N ILE A 52 56.62 -9.42 26.16
CA ILE A 52 57.02 -9.91 27.50
C ILE A 52 57.67 -8.81 28.37
N GLY A 53 58.50 -7.95 27.77
CA GLY A 53 59.28 -6.94 28.50
C GLY A 53 58.59 -5.57 28.61
N PRO A 54 59.08 -4.63 29.44
CA PRO A 54 58.47 -3.30 29.60
C PRO A 54 58.43 -2.48 28.30
N SER A 55 59.31 -2.79 27.35
CA SER A 55 59.28 -2.33 25.96
C SER A 55 59.19 -3.52 25.01
N PRO A 56 58.60 -3.33 23.81
CA PRO A 56 58.44 -4.41 22.86
C PRO A 56 59.78 -4.85 22.27
N ASN A 57 59.95 -6.17 22.11
CA ASN A 57 61.15 -6.74 21.52
C ASN A 57 61.22 -6.40 20.01
N PRO A 58 62.19 -5.57 19.56
CA PRO A 58 62.19 -5.04 18.20
C PRO A 58 62.42 -6.11 17.13
N LEU A 59 63.15 -7.18 17.45
CA LEU A 59 63.44 -8.27 16.52
C LEU A 59 62.22 -9.18 16.30
N ILE A 60 61.50 -9.53 17.37
CA ILE A 60 60.27 -10.32 17.22
C ILE A 60 59.17 -9.48 16.56
N LEU A 61 59.15 -8.17 16.84
CA LEU A 61 58.25 -7.23 16.18
C LEU A 61 58.58 -7.08 14.68
N SER A 62 59.85 -7.14 14.26
CA SER A 62 60.22 -7.14 12.84
C SER A 62 59.73 -8.40 12.13
N TYR A 63 59.77 -9.57 12.79
CA TYR A 63 59.17 -10.80 12.26
C TYR A 63 57.66 -10.66 12.05
N LEU A 64 56.94 -10.04 12.98
CA LEU A 64 55.50 -9.76 12.81
C LEU A 64 55.24 -8.77 11.66
N LYS A 65 56.00 -7.67 11.59
CA LYS A 65 55.93 -6.70 10.49
C LYS A 65 56.17 -7.36 9.13
N TYR A 66 57.16 -8.26 9.06
CA TYR A 66 57.45 -9.05 7.87
C TYR A 66 56.32 -10.02 7.54
N ALA A 67 55.77 -10.73 8.53
CA ALA A 67 54.66 -11.66 8.34
C ALA A 67 53.41 -10.97 7.77
N ILE A 68 53.10 -9.77 8.26
CA ILE A 68 52.00 -8.94 7.73
C ILE A 68 52.28 -8.52 6.28
N SER A 69 53.48 -8.00 6.02
CA SER A 69 53.86 -7.48 4.70
C SER A 69 53.93 -8.56 3.62
N SER A 70 54.28 -9.79 4.01
CA SER A 70 54.36 -10.96 3.13
C SER A 70 53.06 -11.77 3.07
N GLN A 71 51.98 -11.29 3.70
CA GLN A 71 50.68 -11.98 3.79
C GLN A 71 50.79 -13.41 4.35
N MET A 72 51.79 -13.64 5.23
CA MET A 72 51.91 -14.87 6.00
C MET A 72 50.91 -14.94 7.15
N VAL A 73 50.21 -13.85 7.49
CA VAL A 73 49.12 -13.85 8.48
C VAL A 73 47.99 -13.00 7.93
N SER A 74 46.73 -13.36 8.20
CA SER A 74 45.61 -12.50 7.81
C SER A 74 45.50 -11.27 8.71
N TYR A 75 44.90 -10.20 8.18
CA TYR A 75 44.57 -9.03 9.00
C TYR A 75 43.65 -9.37 10.16
N SER A 76 42.76 -10.36 9.99
CA SER A 76 41.89 -10.85 11.07
C SER A 76 42.69 -11.41 12.23
N SER A 77 43.69 -12.28 11.99
CA SER A 77 44.47 -12.90 13.07
C SER A 77 45.34 -11.87 13.81
N VAL A 78 45.86 -10.87 13.10
CA VAL A 78 46.61 -9.75 13.68
C VAL A 78 45.72 -8.87 14.54
N LEU A 79 44.54 -8.47 14.07
CA LEU A 79 43.58 -7.66 14.83
C LEU A 79 43.10 -8.41 16.09
N THR A 80 42.81 -9.70 15.99
CA THR A 80 42.45 -10.52 17.15
C THR A 80 43.58 -10.57 18.18
N ALA A 81 44.84 -10.74 17.74
CA ALA A 81 45.99 -10.72 18.62
C ALA A 81 46.17 -9.36 19.30
N LEU A 82 45.99 -8.26 18.56
CA LEU A 82 46.03 -6.88 19.10
C LEU A 82 45.02 -6.68 20.23
N SER A 83 43.77 -7.11 20.01
CA SER A 83 42.69 -6.91 20.98
C SER A 83 42.86 -7.68 22.30
N LYS A 84 43.80 -8.62 22.39
CA LYS A 84 44.08 -9.39 23.62
C LYS A 84 45.00 -8.69 24.60
N PHE A 85 45.70 -7.64 24.17
CA PHE A 85 46.59 -6.87 25.05
C PHE A 85 45.77 -5.93 25.94
N ASP A 86 45.87 -5.99 27.26
CA ASP A 86 45.03 -5.20 28.19
C ASP A 86 45.81 -4.22 29.08
N ASP A 87 47.15 -4.31 29.12
CA ASP A 87 48.00 -3.47 29.95
C ASP A 87 48.37 -2.12 29.30
N PHE A 88 47.41 -1.18 29.31
CA PHE A 88 47.59 0.18 28.78
C PHE A 88 48.62 1.03 29.53
N SER A 89 49.11 0.58 30.69
CA SER A 89 50.17 1.26 31.44
C SER A 89 51.52 1.23 30.72
N ARG A 90 51.72 0.24 29.84
CA ARG A 90 52.94 0.06 29.03
C ARG A 90 52.88 0.85 27.72
N GLU A 91 53.03 2.17 27.82
CA GLU A 91 52.85 3.13 26.72
C GLU A 91 53.67 2.80 25.45
N LEU A 92 54.92 2.33 25.58
CA LEU A 92 55.75 1.93 24.44
C LEU A 92 55.21 0.69 23.70
N CYS A 93 54.57 -0.23 24.43
CA CYS A 93 53.95 -1.41 23.86
C CYS A 93 52.68 -1.02 23.11
N VAL A 94 51.81 -0.22 23.72
CA VAL A 94 50.60 0.32 23.08
C VAL A 94 50.96 1.09 21.81
N THR A 95 51.97 1.97 21.87
CA THR A 95 52.44 2.74 20.71
C THR A 95 52.88 1.82 19.57
N SER A 96 53.67 0.78 19.87
CA SER A 96 54.12 -0.18 18.85
C SER A 96 52.97 -1.00 18.26
N LEU A 97 51.95 -1.35 19.05
CA LEU A 97 50.76 -2.04 18.56
C LEU A 97 49.93 -1.13 17.63
N LEU A 98 49.78 0.15 17.96
CA LEU A 98 49.14 1.14 17.09
C LEU A 98 49.92 1.33 15.77
N GLU A 99 51.25 1.35 15.81
CA GLU A 99 52.08 1.39 14.59
C GLU A 99 51.91 0.14 13.71
N ILE A 100 51.73 -1.05 14.31
CA ILE A 100 51.42 -2.27 13.56
C ILE A 100 50.09 -2.12 12.83
N MET A 101 49.07 -1.54 13.47
CA MET A 101 47.76 -1.29 12.84
C MET A 101 47.87 -0.35 11.64
N ASP A 102 48.69 0.70 11.72
CA ASP A 102 48.87 1.67 10.64
C ASP A 102 49.39 1.05 9.33
N MET A 103 50.08 -0.11 9.41
CA MET A 103 50.59 -0.82 8.23
C MET A 103 49.48 -1.26 7.26
N PHE A 104 48.27 -1.54 7.78
CA PHE A 104 47.21 -2.19 7.02
C PHE A 104 45.79 -1.63 7.24
N CYS A 105 45.57 -0.67 8.14
CA CYS A 105 44.24 -0.14 8.47
C CYS A 105 43.44 0.42 7.26
N HIS A 106 44.14 0.93 6.25
CA HIS A 106 43.56 1.46 5.00
C HIS A 106 43.34 0.39 3.92
N ARG A 107 43.82 -0.85 4.13
CA ARG A 107 43.78 -1.98 3.17
C ARG A 107 43.03 -3.20 3.70
N LEU A 108 42.22 -3.03 4.76
CA LEU A 108 41.39 -4.09 5.32
C LEU A 108 40.46 -4.66 4.24
N SER A 109 40.79 -5.86 3.77
CA SER A 109 40.05 -6.62 2.76
C SER A 109 40.19 -8.11 3.06
N CYS A 110 39.19 -8.90 2.69
CA CYS A 110 39.21 -10.36 2.81
C CYS A 110 38.57 -10.98 1.57
N HIS A 111 39.36 -11.76 0.84
CA HIS A 111 38.94 -12.42 -0.41
C HIS A 111 38.74 -13.94 -0.20
N GLY A 112 38.83 -14.39 1.05
CA GLY A 112 38.79 -15.79 1.42
C GLY A 112 37.38 -16.37 1.53
N LYS A 113 37.25 -17.45 2.31
CA LYS A 113 35.95 -18.07 2.59
C LYS A 113 35.08 -17.12 3.43
N ALA A 114 33.76 -17.32 3.40
CA ALA A 114 32.85 -16.47 4.16
C ALA A 114 33.11 -16.50 5.68
N GLU A 115 33.56 -17.64 6.21
CA GLU A 115 33.97 -17.77 7.62
C GLU A 115 35.18 -16.88 7.96
N GLU A 116 36.13 -16.72 7.04
CA GLU A 116 37.29 -15.83 7.22
C GLU A 116 36.85 -14.35 7.20
N CYS A 117 35.84 -14.01 6.39
CA CYS A 117 35.25 -12.67 6.36
C CYS A 117 34.48 -12.36 7.66
N ILE A 118 33.77 -13.34 8.22
CA ILE A 118 33.14 -13.21 9.54
C ILE A 118 34.21 -13.09 10.65
N GLY A 119 35.30 -13.84 10.54
CA GLY A 119 36.48 -13.69 11.40
C GLY A 119 37.01 -12.25 11.40
N LEU A 120 37.14 -11.63 10.23
CA LEU A 120 37.54 -10.22 10.10
C LEU A 120 36.53 -9.28 10.77
N CYS A 121 35.23 -9.52 10.63
CA CYS A 121 34.19 -8.73 11.30
C CYS A 121 34.37 -8.76 12.84
N ARG A 122 34.55 -9.96 13.41
CA ARG A 122 34.76 -10.15 14.86
C ARG A 122 36.06 -9.49 15.34
N ALA A 123 37.15 -9.67 14.59
CA ALA A 123 38.44 -9.09 14.92
C ALA A 123 38.39 -7.54 14.89
N LEU A 124 37.67 -6.97 13.93
CA LEU A 124 37.46 -5.52 13.84
C LEU A 124 36.64 -4.98 15.01
N LEU A 125 35.57 -5.68 15.41
CA LEU A 125 34.80 -5.35 16.62
C LEU A 125 35.68 -5.38 17.87
N GLY A 126 36.49 -6.43 18.02
CA GLY A 126 37.42 -6.58 19.15
C GLY A 126 38.43 -5.42 19.25
N VAL A 127 39.00 -5.00 18.11
CA VAL A 127 39.93 -3.86 18.09
C VAL A 127 39.24 -2.52 18.32
N VAL A 128 37.99 -2.34 17.89
CA VAL A 128 37.20 -1.15 18.24
C VAL A 128 37.00 -1.06 19.76
N VAL A 129 36.64 -2.17 20.41
CA VAL A 129 36.54 -2.24 21.88
C VAL A 129 37.89 -1.90 22.53
N TRP A 130 38.98 -2.50 22.04
CA TRP A 130 40.33 -2.27 22.55
C TRP A 130 40.75 -0.78 22.47
N LEU A 131 40.51 -0.13 21.33
CA LEU A 131 40.80 1.30 21.16
C LEU A 131 39.95 2.18 22.08
N LEU A 132 38.66 1.85 22.27
CA LEU A 132 37.78 2.55 23.20
C LEU A 132 38.24 2.38 24.66
N GLN A 133 38.68 1.18 25.04
CA GLN A 133 39.24 0.91 26.36
C GLN A 133 40.54 1.70 26.59
N GLY A 134 41.41 1.78 25.58
CA GLY A 134 42.61 2.62 25.63
C GLY A 134 42.26 4.10 25.82
N CYS A 135 41.30 4.62 25.05
CA CYS A 135 40.80 5.99 25.24
C CYS A 135 40.24 6.20 26.65
N ALA A 136 39.43 5.26 27.18
CA ALA A 136 38.86 5.34 28.52
C ALA A 136 39.96 5.38 29.59
N TRP A 137 40.95 4.48 29.48
CA TRP A 137 42.07 4.39 30.40
C TRP A 137 42.91 5.66 30.44
N TYR A 138 43.27 6.24 29.28
CA TYR A 138 44.03 7.48 29.24
C TYR A 138 43.21 8.69 29.73
N CYS A 139 41.89 8.71 29.52
CA CYS A 139 41.00 9.72 30.11
C CYS A 139 40.96 9.61 31.65
N GLU A 140 40.86 8.40 32.20
CA GLU A 140 40.93 8.17 33.66
C GLU A 140 42.29 8.56 34.23
N LYS A 141 43.39 8.22 33.55
CA LYS A 141 44.74 8.62 33.97
C LYS A 141 44.94 10.14 33.98
N LEU A 142 44.36 10.87 33.02
CA LEU A 142 44.35 12.34 33.03
C LEU A 142 43.51 12.92 34.19
N ARG A 143 42.43 12.22 34.57
CA ARG A 143 41.60 12.59 35.73
C ARG A 143 42.38 12.44 37.05
N GLU A 144 43.15 11.36 37.19
CA GLU A 144 43.90 11.05 38.42
C GLU A 144 45.19 11.89 38.58
N LEU A 145 45.97 12.02 37.51
CA LEU A 145 47.31 12.65 37.54
C LEU A 145 47.32 14.12 37.11
N GLY A 146 46.21 14.63 36.56
CA GLY A 146 46.14 15.97 35.97
C GLY A 146 46.73 16.06 34.55
N PRO A 147 46.90 17.28 34.00
CA PRO A 147 47.36 17.49 32.63
C PRO A 147 48.76 16.93 32.40
N SER A 148 48.88 15.95 31.50
CA SER A 148 50.16 15.33 31.11
C SER A 148 50.27 15.24 29.60
N ALA A 149 51.31 15.86 29.03
CA ALA A 149 51.53 15.88 27.58
C ALA A 149 51.77 14.47 26.99
N SER A 150 52.40 13.56 27.73
CA SER A 150 52.63 12.17 27.30
C SER A 150 51.34 11.34 27.30
N THR A 151 50.51 11.52 28.33
CA THR A 151 49.20 10.86 28.43
C THR A 151 48.25 11.39 27.35
N GLU A 152 48.24 12.69 27.08
CA GLU A 152 47.48 13.29 25.97
C GLU A 152 47.96 12.78 24.60
N ALA A 153 49.26 12.61 24.40
CA ALA A 153 49.81 12.06 23.17
C ALA A 153 49.34 10.61 22.95
N SER A 154 49.31 9.80 24.00
CA SER A 154 48.83 8.41 23.95
C SER A 154 47.32 8.34 23.69
N LEU A 155 46.52 9.19 24.36
CA LEU A 155 45.09 9.33 24.11
C LEU A 155 44.80 9.74 22.66
N ARG A 156 45.55 10.73 22.15
CA ARG A 156 45.48 11.17 20.74
C ARG A 156 45.80 10.04 19.78
N ALA A 157 46.84 9.25 20.07
CA ALA A 157 47.21 8.12 19.23
C ALA A 157 46.08 7.09 19.12
N CYS A 158 45.46 6.68 20.24
CA CYS A 158 44.29 5.79 20.23
C CYS A 158 43.10 6.40 19.49
N GLN A 159 42.78 7.68 19.75
CA GLN A 159 41.67 8.39 19.13
C GLN A 159 41.81 8.47 17.61
N GLU A 160 43.00 8.79 17.10
CA GLU A 160 43.26 8.90 15.66
C GLU A 160 43.05 7.56 14.94
N ARG A 161 43.51 6.44 15.53
CA ARG A 161 43.31 5.11 14.93
C ARG A 161 41.84 4.69 14.99
N LEU A 162 41.13 5.01 16.08
CA LEU A 162 39.69 4.78 16.19
C LEU A 162 38.92 5.55 15.12
N TYR A 163 39.24 6.84 14.96
CA TYR A 163 38.64 7.68 13.93
C TYR A 163 38.92 7.14 12.54
N ASN A 164 40.18 6.85 12.20
CA ASN A 164 40.57 6.36 10.88
C ASN A 164 39.87 5.04 10.53
N LEU A 165 39.74 4.12 11.49
CA LEU A 165 38.99 2.88 11.29
C LEU A 165 37.50 3.15 11.09
N MET A 166 36.89 3.98 11.94
CA MET A 166 35.44 4.18 11.94
C MET A 166 34.96 5.20 10.92
N ASN A 167 35.83 6.03 10.33
CA ASN A 167 35.46 6.95 9.26
C ASN A 167 35.09 6.21 7.96
N SER A 168 35.64 4.99 7.77
CA SER A 168 35.28 4.10 6.66
C SER A 168 33.88 3.49 6.85
N THR A 169 32.95 3.79 5.93
CA THR A 169 31.60 3.17 5.88
C THR A 169 31.69 1.65 5.76
N LYS A 170 32.69 1.14 5.04
CA LYS A 170 32.97 -0.30 4.92
C LYS A 170 33.25 -0.93 6.28
N ASN A 171 34.16 -0.33 7.05
CA ASN A 171 34.54 -0.85 8.36
C ASN A 171 33.35 -0.80 9.33
N ARG A 172 32.59 0.30 9.35
CA ARG A 172 31.36 0.39 10.16
C ARG A 172 30.36 -0.71 9.80
N ALA A 173 30.21 -1.03 8.52
CA ALA A 173 29.31 -2.10 8.06
C ALA A 173 29.79 -3.50 8.49
N LEU A 174 31.09 -3.77 8.46
CA LEU A 174 31.66 -5.03 8.99
C LEU A 174 31.45 -5.16 10.51
N VAL A 175 31.62 -4.07 11.27
CA VAL A 175 31.32 -4.04 12.71
C VAL A 175 29.82 -4.24 12.97
N HIS A 176 28.95 -3.67 12.13
CA HIS A 176 27.51 -3.90 12.21
C HIS A 176 27.15 -5.39 12.05
N ILE A 177 27.79 -6.09 11.11
CA ILE A 177 27.60 -7.54 10.95
C ILE A 177 28.10 -8.30 12.18
N ALA A 178 29.28 -7.95 12.71
CA ALA A 178 29.83 -8.57 13.92
C ALA A 178 28.89 -8.45 15.12
N ARG A 179 28.28 -7.27 15.31
CA ARG A 179 27.27 -7.01 16.34
C ARG A 179 26.07 -7.97 16.24
N LEU A 180 25.60 -8.25 15.03
CA LEU A 180 24.46 -9.15 14.82
C LEU A 180 24.84 -10.63 14.98
N GLU A 181 26.10 -10.98 14.69
CA GLU A 181 26.63 -12.34 14.84
C GLU A 181 26.88 -12.70 16.32
N GLU A 182 27.37 -11.75 17.12
CA GLU A 182 27.65 -11.93 18.55
C GLU A 182 26.99 -10.80 19.38
N GLN A 183 25.69 -10.93 19.63
CA GLN A 183 24.91 -9.89 20.33
C GLN A 183 25.47 -9.53 21.72
N GLY A 184 26.12 -10.48 22.40
CA GLY A 184 26.76 -10.24 23.70
C GLY A 184 27.98 -9.28 23.62
N SER A 185 28.72 -9.31 22.52
CA SER A 185 29.97 -8.54 22.35
C SER A 185 29.74 -7.04 22.17
N TRP A 186 28.55 -6.62 21.74
CA TRP A 186 28.20 -5.20 21.59
C TRP A 186 28.06 -4.46 22.93
N SER A 187 27.66 -5.17 23.99
CA SER A 187 27.56 -4.58 25.34
C SER A 187 28.90 -4.00 25.83
N SER A 188 30.02 -4.62 25.45
CA SER A 188 31.36 -4.14 25.76
C SER A 188 31.71 -2.83 25.02
N VAL A 189 31.20 -2.65 23.80
CA VAL A 189 31.31 -1.38 23.06
C VAL A 189 30.54 -0.29 23.79
N GLU A 190 29.28 -0.55 24.15
CA GLU A 190 28.42 0.42 24.84
C GLU A 190 29.01 0.86 26.19
N GLN A 191 29.50 -0.10 26.99
CA GLN A 191 30.19 0.19 28.25
C GLN A 191 31.46 1.02 28.05
N SER A 192 32.28 0.70 27.04
CA SER A 192 33.52 1.43 26.78
C SER A 192 33.24 2.84 26.27
N VAL A 193 32.24 3.00 25.39
CA VAL A 193 31.75 4.32 24.92
C VAL A 193 31.26 5.18 26.09
N LEU A 194 30.54 4.59 27.06
CA LEU A 194 30.08 5.29 28.26
C LEU A 194 31.28 5.78 29.10
N ARG A 195 32.26 4.92 29.38
CA ARG A 195 33.47 5.30 30.14
C ARG A 195 34.27 6.42 29.47
N VAL A 196 34.45 6.37 28.15
CA VAL A 196 35.11 7.47 27.42
C VAL A 196 34.29 8.75 27.52
N THR A 197 32.95 8.66 27.42
CA THR A 197 32.05 9.82 27.53
C THR A 197 32.16 10.47 28.91
N ASP A 198 32.17 9.69 29.99
CA ASP A 198 32.37 10.18 31.37
C ASP A 198 33.77 10.80 31.56
N GLY A 199 34.76 10.33 30.78
CA GLY A 199 36.12 10.85 30.74
C GLY A 199 36.29 12.20 30.04
N LEU A 200 35.36 12.61 29.17
CA LEU A 200 35.52 13.79 28.30
C LEU A 200 35.72 15.10 29.08
N GLY A 201 35.11 15.23 30.26
CA GLY A 201 35.25 16.40 31.12
C GLY A 201 36.66 16.62 31.66
N CYS A 202 37.48 15.57 31.68
CA CYS A 202 38.84 15.57 32.22
C CYS A 202 39.92 15.85 31.17
N VAL A 203 39.56 15.95 29.88
CA VAL A 203 40.48 16.24 28.79
C VAL A 203 40.60 17.77 28.63
N PRO A 204 41.76 18.39 28.97
CA PRO A 204 41.88 19.85 28.94
C PRO A 204 42.02 20.41 27.52
N ASN A 205 42.49 19.61 26.57
CA ASN A 205 42.62 20.00 25.17
C ASN A 205 41.27 19.93 24.43
N GLN A 206 40.67 21.09 24.17
CA GLN A 206 39.37 21.21 23.50
C GLN A 206 39.32 20.55 22.11
N THR A 207 40.41 20.64 21.33
CA THR A 207 40.45 20.05 19.98
C THR A 207 40.43 18.53 20.04
N LEU A 208 41.20 17.94 20.97
CA LEU A 208 41.21 16.49 21.19
C LEU A 208 39.86 16.00 21.69
N ARG A 209 39.20 16.77 22.57
CA ARG A 209 37.86 16.48 23.06
C ARG A 209 36.83 16.42 21.93
N THR A 210 36.79 17.41 21.04
CA THR A 210 35.89 17.41 19.88
C THR A 210 36.15 16.22 18.97
N LYS A 211 37.42 15.90 18.70
CA LYS A 211 37.79 14.71 17.91
C LYS A 211 37.38 13.39 18.55
N LEU A 212 37.42 13.28 19.89
CA LEU A 212 36.88 12.13 20.62
C LEU A 212 35.36 12.04 20.47
N GLU A 213 34.65 13.15 20.64
CA GLU A 213 33.19 13.22 20.45
C GLU A 213 32.77 12.80 19.03
N GLU A 214 33.52 13.22 18.00
CA GLU A 214 33.34 12.77 16.61
C GLU A 214 33.60 11.26 16.45
N SER A 215 34.67 10.71 17.01
CA SER A 215 34.91 9.26 16.97
C SER A 215 33.79 8.46 17.66
N LEU A 216 33.29 8.96 18.80
CA LEU A 216 32.21 8.32 19.54
C LEU A 216 30.88 8.40 18.78
N SER A 217 30.60 9.49 18.06
CA SER A 217 29.38 9.63 17.25
C SER A 217 29.37 8.62 16.10
N LEU A 218 30.52 8.40 15.44
CA LEU A 218 30.67 7.37 14.40
C LEU A 218 30.38 5.95 14.93
N VAL A 219 30.88 5.61 16.13
CA VAL A 219 30.63 4.31 16.77
C VAL A 219 29.17 4.16 17.18
N LYS A 220 28.59 5.20 17.81
CA LYS A 220 27.17 5.23 18.19
C LYS A 220 26.23 5.14 16.99
N GLY A 221 26.66 5.55 15.80
CA GLY A 221 25.92 5.44 14.55
C GLY A 221 25.88 4.03 13.92
N ILE A 222 26.74 3.09 14.33
CA ILE A 222 26.82 1.74 13.73
C ILE A 222 25.48 0.97 13.79
N PRO A 223 24.73 0.97 14.90
CA PRO A 223 23.40 0.36 14.94
C PRO A 223 22.39 0.98 13.97
N LEU A 224 22.59 2.24 13.59
CA LEU A 224 21.67 3.08 12.80
C LEU A 224 22.08 3.18 11.32
N MET A 225 23.03 2.37 10.83
CA MET A 225 23.51 2.47 9.44
C MET A 225 22.44 2.20 8.37
N LEU A 226 21.47 1.35 8.68
CA LEU A 226 20.29 1.12 7.83
C LEU A 226 19.21 2.19 8.06
N SER A 227 19.37 2.98 9.11
CA SER A 227 18.42 3.98 9.60
C SER A 227 18.68 5.39 9.07
N GLU A 228 19.91 5.72 8.67
CA GLU A 228 20.28 7.03 8.15
C GLU A 228 19.51 7.36 6.88
N GLN A 229 18.49 8.22 6.93
CA GLN A 229 17.74 8.59 5.74
C GLN A 229 18.51 9.68 4.96
N SER A 230 18.55 9.57 3.63
CA SER A 230 19.04 10.67 2.79
C SER A 230 18.08 11.86 2.88
N ASP A 231 18.61 13.08 2.80
CA ASP A 231 17.82 14.30 2.91
C ASP A 231 16.64 14.28 1.93
N PRO A 232 15.43 14.69 2.38
CA PRO A 232 14.26 14.70 1.51
C PRO A 232 14.49 15.65 0.33
N ARG A 233 14.27 15.16 -0.88
CA ARG A 233 14.26 16.01 -2.08
C ARG A 233 13.11 17.00 -1.95
N PHE A 234 13.37 18.28 -2.20
CA PHE A 234 12.33 19.30 -2.17
C PHE A 234 11.39 19.12 -3.37
N HIS A 235 10.15 18.70 -3.10
CA HIS A 235 9.09 18.61 -4.10
C HIS A 235 7.98 19.62 -3.77
N ALA A 236 7.51 20.34 -4.78
CA ALA A 236 6.46 21.35 -4.63
C ALA A 236 5.03 20.77 -4.58
N SER A 237 4.85 19.51 -4.99
CA SER A 237 3.55 18.83 -5.06
C SER A 237 3.72 17.31 -4.99
N PHE A 238 2.70 16.60 -4.50
CA PHE A 238 2.67 15.13 -4.44
C PHE A 238 1.44 14.55 -5.16
N PRO A 239 1.47 14.45 -6.51
CA PRO A 239 0.38 13.91 -7.32
C PRO A 239 -0.17 12.56 -6.86
N SER A 240 0.66 11.68 -6.31
CA SER A 240 0.23 10.36 -5.83
C SER A 240 -0.81 10.46 -4.70
N VAL A 241 -0.53 11.28 -3.68
CA VAL A 241 -1.42 11.54 -2.54
C VAL A 241 -2.72 12.16 -3.06
N HIS A 242 -2.59 13.17 -3.91
CA HIS A 242 -3.74 13.87 -4.46
C HIS A 242 -4.66 12.93 -5.26
N ALA A 243 -4.09 12.20 -6.21
CA ALA A 243 -4.82 11.27 -7.07
C ALA A 243 -5.43 10.11 -6.28
N PHE A 244 -4.75 9.61 -5.24
CA PHE A 244 -5.28 8.55 -4.39
C PHE A 244 -6.46 9.03 -3.54
N VAL A 245 -6.39 10.22 -2.95
CA VAL A 245 -7.51 10.82 -2.23
C VAL A 245 -8.68 11.11 -3.18
N MET A 246 -8.40 11.53 -4.42
CA MET A 246 -9.42 11.70 -5.47
C MET A 246 -10.11 10.39 -5.85
N LEU A 247 -9.34 9.30 -5.99
CA LEU A 247 -9.85 7.96 -6.24
C LEU A 247 -10.75 7.49 -5.10
N GLU A 248 -10.31 7.66 -3.86
CA GLU A 248 -11.06 7.22 -2.67
C GLU A 248 -12.34 8.02 -2.44
N GLY A 249 -12.30 9.34 -2.66
CA GLY A 249 -13.47 10.21 -2.54
C GLY A 249 -14.52 9.96 -3.63
N THR A 250 -14.08 9.63 -4.85
CA THR A 250 -14.97 9.35 -5.98
C THR A 250 -15.56 7.94 -5.93
N MET A 251 -14.73 6.93 -5.63
CA MET A 251 -15.09 5.53 -5.86
C MET A 251 -15.37 4.74 -4.57
N ASN A 252 -14.75 5.11 -3.45
CA ASN A 252 -14.66 4.27 -2.25
C ASN A 252 -15.18 4.95 -0.97
N LEU A 253 -16.23 5.78 -1.09
CA LEU A 253 -16.81 6.46 0.08
C LEU A 253 -17.26 5.48 1.17
N THR A 254 -17.80 4.32 0.81
CA THR A 254 -18.25 3.28 1.74
C THR A 254 -17.15 2.39 2.30
N GLY A 255 -15.91 2.50 1.77
CA GLY A 255 -14.78 1.70 2.21
C GLY A 255 -14.38 1.98 3.65
N GLU A 256 -13.84 0.96 4.33
CA GLU A 256 -13.31 1.12 5.69
C GLU A 256 -12.17 2.15 5.73
N THR A 257 -12.01 2.85 6.85
CA THR A 257 -10.98 3.88 6.96
C THR A 257 -9.56 3.29 7.08
N GLN A 258 -9.42 2.07 7.60
CA GLN A 258 -8.10 1.48 7.89
C GLN A 258 -7.28 1.21 6.62
N PRO A 259 -7.83 0.58 5.55
CA PRO A 259 -7.10 0.42 4.28
C PRO A 259 -6.64 1.76 3.68
N LEU A 260 -7.50 2.79 3.72
CA LEU A 260 -7.16 4.14 3.27
C LEU A 260 -5.95 4.71 4.03
N VAL A 261 -5.94 4.58 5.36
CA VAL A 261 -4.83 5.02 6.22
C VAL A 261 -3.53 4.26 5.90
N GLU A 262 -3.60 2.95 5.73
CA GLU A 262 -2.43 2.12 5.42
C GLU A 262 -1.81 2.48 4.08
N GLN A 263 -2.63 2.67 3.05
CA GLN A 263 -2.16 3.04 1.72
C GLN A 263 -1.60 4.47 1.68
N LEU A 264 -2.24 5.41 2.38
CA LEU A 264 -1.72 6.77 2.57
C LEU A 264 -0.37 6.79 3.29
N MET A 265 -0.20 5.96 4.32
CA MET A 265 1.09 5.80 5.00
C MET A 265 2.13 5.16 4.09
N MET A 266 1.75 4.18 3.25
CA MET A 266 2.65 3.59 2.27
C MET A 266 3.17 4.66 1.30
N ILE A 267 2.30 5.49 0.73
CA ILE A 267 2.68 6.61 -0.16
C ILE A 267 3.60 7.59 0.57
N LYS A 268 3.22 8.01 1.79
CA LYS A 268 4.03 8.93 2.62
C LYS A 268 5.44 8.40 2.82
N ARG A 269 5.59 7.09 3.06
CA ARG A 269 6.88 6.44 3.32
C ARG A 269 7.71 6.27 2.06
N MET A 270 7.13 5.73 0.98
CA MET A 270 7.82 5.54 -0.31
C MET A 270 8.37 6.86 -0.85
N GLN A 271 7.62 7.95 -0.71
CA GLN A 271 8.02 9.27 -1.19
C GLN A 271 8.67 10.16 -0.13
N ARG A 272 8.77 9.69 1.12
CA ARG A 272 9.34 10.42 2.27
C ARG A 272 8.75 11.82 2.46
N ILE A 273 7.42 11.90 2.39
CA ILE A 273 6.70 13.18 2.42
C ILE A 273 6.71 13.75 3.84
N PRO A 274 7.17 15.00 4.04
CA PRO A 274 7.06 15.68 5.33
C PRO A 274 5.60 15.77 5.80
N ALA A 275 5.34 15.52 7.08
CA ALA A 275 3.99 15.41 7.62
C ALA A 275 3.08 16.63 7.32
N PRO A 276 3.55 17.89 7.45
CA PRO A 276 2.71 19.05 7.10
C PRO A 276 2.34 19.11 5.61
N LEU A 277 3.27 18.78 4.71
CA LEU A 277 3.02 18.77 3.26
C LEU A 277 2.10 17.61 2.85
N PHE A 278 2.23 16.47 3.53
CA PHE A 278 1.37 15.33 3.35
C PHE A 278 -0.09 15.65 3.68
N VAL A 279 -0.34 16.26 4.85
CA VAL A 279 -1.69 16.69 5.26
C VAL A 279 -2.22 17.79 4.35
N LEU A 280 -1.38 18.74 3.94
CA LEU A 280 -1.75 19.77 2.97
C LEU A 280 -2.25 19.18 1.65
N GLU A 281 -1.56 18.16 1.11
CA GLU A 281 -1.96 17.57 -0.16
C GLU A 281 -3.28 16.79 -0.06
N ILE A 282 -3.54 16.13 1.08
CA ILE A 282 -4.85 15.54 1.38
C ILE A 282 -5.94 16.61 1.34
N TRP A 283 -5.73 17.76 1.99
CA TRP A 283 -6.71 18.85 1.97
C TRP A 283 -6.90 19.43 0.57
N LYS A 284 -5.82 19.63 -0.19
CA LYS A 284 -5.92 20.09 -1.59
C LYS A 284 -6.82 19.17 -2.42
N ALA A 285 -6.67 17.85 -2.29
CA ALA A 285 -7.52 16.89 -2.98
C ALA A 285 -8.98 16.98 -2.54
N CYS A 286 -9.25 17.08 -1.24
CA CYS A 286 -10.62 17.22 -0.73
C CYS A 286 -11.32 18.47 -1.28
N PHE A 287 -10.66 19.62 -1.21
CA PHE A 287 -11.21 20.88 -1.73
C PHE A 287 -11.35 20.89 -3.26
N THR A 288 -10.42 20.24 -3.97
CA THR A 288 -10.56 20.05 -5.43
C THR A 288 -11.76 19.17 -5.76
N GLY A 289 -11.95 18.06 -5.05
CA GLY A 289 -13.11 17.19 -5.19
C GLY A 289 -14.44 17.90 -4.92
N LEU A 290 -14.51 18.76 -3.89
CA LEU A 290 -15.69 19.59 -3.63
C LEU A 290 -16.02 20.50 -4.81
N ILE A 291 -15.02 21.19 -5.37
CA ILE A 291 -15.20 22.15 -6.45
C ILE A 291 -15.64 21.47 -7.74
N GLU A 292 -15.08 20.30 -8.05
CA GLU A 292 -15.28 19.63 -9.33
C GLU A 292 -16.38 18.57 -9.34
N SER A 293 -16.92 18.24 -8.16
CA SER A 293 -18.05 17.31 -8.06
C SER A 293 -19.28 17.80 -8.83
N PRO A 294 -19.89 16.96 -9.67
CA PRO A 294 -21.15 17.28 -10.33
C PRO A 294 -22.28 17.53 -9.32
N GLU A 295 -23.24 18.34 -9.76
CA GLU A 295 -24.46 18.59 -8.99
C GLU A 295 -25.26 17.30 -8.77
N GLY A 296 -25.92 17.16 -7.63
CA GLY A 296 -26.75 15.99 -7.29
C GLY A 296 -26.21 15.17 -6.11
N THR A 297 -26.08 13.86 -6.29
CA THR A 297 -25.63 12.94 -5.21
C THR A 297 -24.12 12.99 -4.98
N GLU A 298 -23.34 13.26 -6.03
CA GLU A 298 -21.87 13.27 -5.99
C GLU A 298 -21.31 14.44 -5.17
N GLU A 299 -21.90 15.63 -5.27
CA GLU A 299 -21.53 16.76 -4.41
C GLU A 299 -21.76 16.46 -2.92
N LEU A 300 -22.82 15.72 -2.57
CA LEU A 300 -23.08 15.30 -1.19
C LEU A 300 -22.08 14.25 -0.71
N LYS A 301 -21.70 13.30 -1.57
CA LYS A 301 -20.65 12.31 -1.29
C LYS A 301 -19.31 13.00 -0.99
N TRP A 302 -18.91 13.96 -1.82
CA TRP A 302 -17.67 14.73 -1.61
C TRP A 302 -17.70 15.60 -0.35
N THR A 303 -18.86 16.19 -0.03
CA THR A 303 -19.06 16.93 1.22
C THR A 303 -18.92 16.01 2.43
N ALA A 304 -19.55 14.83 2.40
CA ALA A 304 -19.42 13.84 3.47
C ALA A 304 -17.98 13.28 3.59
N PHE A 305 -17.32 13.02 2.46
CA PHE A 305 -15.93 12.56 2.44
C PHE A 305 -15.00 13.58 3.11
N THR A 306 -15.10 14.85 2.73
CA THR A 306 -14.22 15.93 3.19
C THR A 306 -14.43 16.26 4.67
N PHE A 307 -15.68 16.37 5.12
CA PHE A 307 -15.99 16.88 6.46
C PHE A 307 -16.25 15.80 7.50
N LEU A 308 -16.53 14.55 7.10
CA LEU A 308 -16.75 13.43 8.04
C LEU A 308 -15.64 12.37 7.94
N LYS A 309 -15.33 11.88 6.72
CA LYS A 309 -14.42 10.74 6.57
C LYS A 309 -12.95 11.12 6.78
N ILE A 310 -12.46 12.18 6.12
CA ILE A 310 -11.04 12.58 6.20
C ILE A 310 -10.57 13.01 7.59
N PRO A 311 -11.36 13.77 8.39
CA PRO A 311 -10.99 14.05 9.78
C PRO A 311 -10.78 12.76 10.61
N GLN A 312 -11.60 11.72 10.37
CA GLN A 312 -11.42 10.41 11.01
C GLN A 312 -10.18 9.64 10.49
N VAL A 313 -9.81 9.83 9.21
CA VAL A 313 -8.55 9.32 8.63
C VAL A 313 -7.36 9.96 9.35
N LEU A 314 -7.35 11.30 9.48
CA LEU A 314 -6.30 12.04 10.17
C LEU A 314 -6.20 11.64 11.65
N LEU A 315 -7.32 11.42 12.33
CA LEU A 315 -7.33 10.91 13.71
C LEU A 315 -6.68 9.53 13.84
N ARG A 316 -6.87 8.64 12.85
CA ARG A 316 -6.16 7.35 12.81
C ARG A 316 -4.68 7.52 12.49
N LEU A 317 -4.32 8.42 11.57
CA LEU A 317 -2.93 8.74 11.24
C LEU A 317 -2.15 9.27 12.45
N LYS A 318 -2.80 10.06 13.33
CA LYS A 318 -2.23 10.52 14.61
C LYS A 318 -1.71 9.38 15.49
N LYS A 319 -2.26 8.16 15.37
CA LYS A 319 -1.86 6.99 16.18
C LYS A 319 -0.63 6.26 15.65
N TYR A 320 -0.18 6.57 14.42
CA TYR A 320 1.02 5.95 13.87
C TYR A 320 2.27 6.61 14.46
N PRO A 321 3.28 5.83 14.88
CA PRO A 321 4.53 6.39 15.39
C PRO A 321 5.20 7.24 14.28
N GLN A 322 5.21 8.56 14.48
CA GLN A 322 6.02 9.48 13.67
C GLN A 322 7.47 9.27 14.12
N GLY A 323 8.35 8.81 13.23
CA GLY A 323 9.68 8.29 13.60
C GLY A 323 10.47 9.23 14.52
N ASP A 324 10.95 8.68 15.65
CA ASP A 324 11.96 9.12 16.67
C ASP A 324 12.18 10.61 17.03
N LYS A 325 11.60 11.58 16.33
CA LYS A 325 11.86 13.02 16.51
C LYS A 325 10.77 13.75 17.29
N GLY A 326 10.02 13.09 18.15
CA GLY A 326 9.11 13.75 19.12
C GLY A 326 8.18 14.84 18.58
N GLN A 327 7.92 14.88 17.27
CA GLN A 327 7.11 15.91 16.63
C GLN A 327 5.64 15.61 16.90
N ASP A 328 4.93 16.60 17.45
CA ASP A 328 3.51 16.51 17.70
C ASP A 328 2.75 16.61 16.37
N PHE A 329 2.02 15.55 16.00
CA PHE A 329 1.19 15.54 14.80
C PHE A 329 0.13 16.66 14.80
N MET A 330 -0.29 17.14 15.98
CA MET A 330 -1.17 18.31 16.07
C MET A 330 -0.52 19.56 15.49
N GLU A 331 0.78 19.75 15.72
CA GLU A 331 1.53 20.88 15.17
C GLU A 331 1.74 20.71 13.66
N ASP A 332 1.97 19.49 13.18
CA ASP A 332 2.02 19.23 11.73
C ASP A 332 0.71 19.60 11.02
N VAL A 333 -0.43 19.27 11.63
CA VAL A 333 -1.76 19.62 11.13
C VAL A 333 -1.97 21.15 11.16
N ASN A 334 -1.55 21.82 12.24
CA ASN A 334 -1.59 23.28 12.34
C ASN A 334 -0.78 23.96 11.23
N ILE A 335 0.46 23.51 11.00
CA ILE A 335 1.32 24.02 9.92
C ILE A 335 0.68 23.75 8.55
N ALA A 336 0.09 22.57 8.33
CA ALA A 336 -0.62 22.25 7.09
C ALA A 336 -1.77 23.23 6.81
N PHE A 337 -2.56 23.60 7.83
CA PHE A 337 -3.60 24.63 7.68
C PHE A 337 -3.02 26.02 7.40
N GLN A 338 -1.88 26.38 7.99
CA GLN A 338 -1.19 27.63 7.65
C GLN A 338 -0.74 27.67 6.19
N TYR A 339 -0.33 26.53 5.62
CA TYR A 339 -0.04 26.43 4.18
C TYR A 339 -1.32 26.48 3.34
N LEU A 340 -2.40 25.82 3.76
CA LEU A 340 -3.68 25.83 3.07
C LEU A 340 -4.27 27.25 2.97
N LEU A 341 -4.14 28.06 4.02
CA LEU A 341 -4.56 29.47 4.04
C LEU A 341 -3.90 30.32 2.94
N LYS A 342 -2.70 29.93 2.47
CA LYS A 342 -2.01 30.61 1.35
C LYS A 342 -2.62 30.27 -0.01
N LEU A 343 -3.48 29.24 -0.10
CA LEU A 343 -4.17 28.81 -1.32
C LEU A 343 -5.56 29.46 -1.44
N THR A 344 -5.64 30.79 -1.28
CA THR A 344 -6.89 31.56 -1.26
C THR A 344 -7.82 31.26 -2.46
N PRO A 345 -7.34 31.17 -3.72
CA PRO A 345 -8.22 30.86 -4.86
C PRO A 345 -8.91 29.50 -4.79
N LEU A 346 -8.29 28.51 -4.13
CA LEU A 346 -8.88 27.20 -3.91
C LEU A 346 -10.01 27.30 -2.88
N LEU A 347 -9.74 27.98 -1.76
CA LEU A 347 -10.70 28.16 -0.68
C LEU A 347 -11.90 29.01 -1.13
N ASP A 348 -11.68 30.08 -1.89
CA ASP A 348 -12.75 30.95 -2.40
C ASP A 348 -13.69 30.20 -3.35
N LYS A 349 -13.15 29.36 -4.22
CA LYS A 349 -13.96 28.52 -5.12
C LYS A 349 -14.79 27.50 -4.35
N ALA A 350 -14.23 26.89 -3.31
CA ALA A 350 -14.96 25.94 -2.48
C ALA A 350 -16.07 26.63 -1.67
N ASP A 351 -15.80 27.78 -1.08
CA ASP A 351 -16.81 28.58 -0.38
C ASP A 351 -17.95 29.00 -1.31
N GLN A 352 -17.64 29.40 -2.55
CA GLN A 352 -18.64 29.71 -3.57
C GLN A 352 -19.48 28.47 -3.95
N ARG A 353 -18.86 27.29 -4.05
CA ARG A 353 -19.54 26.04 -4.41
C ARG A 353 -20.46 25.53 -3.31
N CYS A 354 -20.01 25.59 -2.06
CA CYS A 354 -20.75 25.11 -0.88
C CYS A 354 -21.65 26.18 -0.24
N ASN A 355 -21.52 27.44 -0.67
CA ASN A 355 -22.19 28.61 -0.09
C ASN A 355 -22.02 28.71 1.43
N CYS A 356 -20.80 28.44 1.92
CA CYS A 356 -20.43 28.60 3.34
C CYS A 356 -18.92 28.80 3.50
N ASP A 357 -18.48 29.22 4.69
CA ASP A 357 -17.05 29.21 5.06
C ASP A 357 -16.60 27.75 5.33
N CYS A 358 -16.07 27.11 4.28
CA CYS A 358 -15.66 25.71 4.32
C CYS A 358 -14.50 25.49 5.30
N LEU A 359 -13.55 26.43 5.36
CA LEU A 359 -12.41 26.31 6.26
C LEU A 359 -12.86 26.36 7.72
N SER A 360 -13.75 27.29 8.09
CA SER A 360 -14.24 27.41 9.46
C SER A 360 -14.95 26.13 9.93
N MET A 361 -15.80 25.55 9.08
CA MET A 361 -16.47 24.27 9.38
C MET A 361 -15.45 23.13 9.57
N LEU A 362 -14.41 23.09 8.73
CA LEU A 362 -13.37 22.05 8.83
C LEU A 362 -12.51 22.20 10.09
N LEU A 363 -12.11 23.44 10.43
CA LEU A 363 -11.34 23.74 11.63
C LEU A 363 -12.09 23.33 12.91
N GLN A 364 -13.40 23.59 12.96
CA GLN A 364 -14.26 23.17 14.07
C GLN A 364 -14.30 21.65 14.25
N GLU A 365 -14.44 20.89 13.15
CA GLU A 365 -14.47 19.43 13.23
C GLU A 365 -13.08 18.86 13.60
N CYS A 366 -11.99 19.42 13.08
CA CYS A 366 -10.64 19.04 13.49
C CYS A 366 -10.37 19.33 14.98
N ASN A 367 -10.85 20.46 15.50
CA ASN A 367 -10.77 20.78 16.94
C ASN A 367 -11.52 19.73 17.78
N LYS A 368 -12.79 19.43 17.42
CA LYS A 368 -13.62 18.44 18.09
C LYS A 368 -12.96 17.05 18.19
N LEU A 369 -12.17 16.66 17.19
CA LEU A 369 -11.43 15.39 17.16
C LEU A 369 -10.04 15.45 17.82
N GLY A 370 -9.64 16.59 18.39
CA GLY A 370 -8.33 16.79 19.01
C GLY A 370 -7.17 16.76 18.01
N LEU A 371 -7.43 17.12 16.74
CA LEU A 371 -6.42 17.33 15.70
C LEU A 371 -5.86 18.77 15.73
N LEU A 372 -6.57 19.70 16.36
CA LEU A 372 -6.15 21.07 16.64
C LEU A 372 -6.51 21.43 18.08
N SER A 373 -5.74 22.33 18.70
CA SER A 373 -6.11 22.98 19.95
C SER A 373 -7.05 24.16 19.73
N ASP A 374 -7.70 24.63 20.79
CA ASP A 374 -8.51 25.86 20.77
C ASP A 374 -7.70 27.08 20.33
N SER A 375 -6.46 27.19 20.81
CA SER A 375 -5.55 28.29 20.44
C SER A 375 -5.20 28.28 18.95
N ASN A 376 -4.89 27.11 18.39
CA ASN A 376 -4.59 26.96 16.97
C ASN A 376 -5.82 27.31 16.12
N THR A 377 -7.00 26.83 16.54
CA THR A 377 -8.27 27.07 15.85
C THR A 377 -8.61 28.56 15.81
N ALA A 378 -8.50 29.27 16.94
CA ALA A 378 -8.75 30.70 17.02
C ALA A 378 -7.76 31.50 16.15
N CYS A 379 -6.47 31.14 16.19
CA CYS A 379 -5.42 31.78 15.39
C CYS A 379 -5.65 31.60 13.87
N LEU A 380 -5.96 30.38 13.42
CA LEU A 380 -6.22 30.08 12.01
C LEU A 380 -7.49 30.77 11.51
N THR A 381 -8.53 30.83 12.34
CA THR A 381 -9.79 31.53 12.00
C THR A 381 -9.55 33.03 11.85
N ALA A 382 -8.79 33.65 12.76
CA ALA A 382 -8.48 35.07 12.70
C ALA A 382 -7.67 35.47 11.44
N LYS A 383 -6.82 34.56 10.93
CA LYS A 383 -6.03 34.80 9.71
C LYS A 383 -6.86 34.77 8.42
N ARG A 384 -8.10 34.28 8.45
CA ARG A 384 -9.01 34.30 7.29
C ARG A 384 -9.88 35.56 7.32
N GLU A 385 -9.31 36.72 6.99
CA GLU A 385 -9.96 38.02 7.22
C GLU A 385 -11.16 38.33 6.29
N PHE A 386 -11.33 37.64 5.15
CA PHE A 386 -12.44 37.90 4.22
C PHE A 386 -12.88 36.64 3.46
N ALA A 387 -13.81 35.85 4.00
CA ALA A 387 -14.56 34.90 3.19
C ALA A 387 -15.52 35.67 2.25
N PRO A 388 -15.68 35.28 0.97
CA PRO A 388 -16.56 35.98 0.03
C PRO A 388 -18.00 36.07 0.56
N ARG A 389 -18.66 37.23 0.36
CA ARG A 389 -20.06 37.45 0.77
C ARG A 389 -20.96 36.42 0.08
N LEU A 390 -21.53 35.52 0.89
CA LEU A 390 -22.41 34.42 0.46
C LEU A 390 -23.69 34.96 -0.19
N LYS A 391 -24.23 34.23 -1.18
CA LYS A 391 -25.50 34.61 -1.84
C LYS A 391 -26.67 34.47 -0.85
N THR A 392 -27.64 35.37 -0.93
CA THR A 392 -28.85 35.43 -0.08
C THR A 392 -29.61 34.08 -0.05
N ALA A 393 -30.32 33.84 1.05
CA ALA A 393 -30.91 32.56 1.47
C ALA A 393 -31.96 31.91 0.54
N GLU A 394 -32.29 32.50 -0.61
CA GLU A 394 -33.33 32.00 -1.51
C GLU A 394 -32.97 30.66 -2.19
N ASN A 395 -31.68 30.30 -2.24
CA ASN A 395 -31.20 29.01 -2.81
C ASN A 395 -30.72 27.98 -1.77
N ALA A 396 -30.95 28.22 -0.47
CA ALA A 396 -30.41 27.40 0.63
C ALA A 396 -30.91 25.94 0.64
N ASN A 397 -32.03 25.64 -0.03
CA ASN A 397 -32.61 24.29 -0.08
C ASN A 397 -32.03 23.40 -1.20
N ILE A 398 -31.11 23.91 -2.04
CA ILE A 398 -30.70 23.24 -3.29
C ILE A 398 -29.19 22.88 -3.31
N GLN A 399 -28.36 23.48 -2.44
CA GLN A 399 -26.89 23.38 -2.51
C GLN A 399 -26.26 22.52 -1.39
N PRO A 400 -25.12 21.86 -1.65
CA PRO A 400 -24.41 21.02 -0.69
C PRO A 400 -23.77 21.90 0.39
N ASN A 401 -24.42 21.98 1.56
CA ASN A 401 -23.91 22.75 2.69
C ASN A 401 -23.23 21.82 3.71
N PRO A 402 -21.92 21.97 3.97
CA PRO A 402 -21.18 21.25 5.03
C PRO A 402 -21.86 21.27 6.40
N GLY A 403 -22.53 22.37 6.77
CA GLY A 403 -23.31 22.45 8.00
C GLY A 403 -24.48 21.46 8.05
N LEU A 404 -25.09 21.13 6.91
CA LEU A 404 -26.16 20.12 6.83
C LEU A 404 -25.58 18.70 6.94
N ILE A 405 -24.44 18.40 6.32
CA ILE A 405 -23.84 17.05 6.40
C ILE A 405 -23.37 16.74 7.83
N LEU A 406 -22.79 17.72 8.53
CA LEU A 406 -22.34 17.57 9.91
C LEU A 406 -23.54 17.32 10.87
N ARG A 407 -24.70 17.93 10.59
CA ARG A 407 -25.96 17.67 11.33
C ARG A 407 -26.63 16.34 10.94
N ALA A 408 -26.32 15.79 9.77
CA ALA A 408 -26.87 14.52 9.32
C ALA A 408 -26.28 13.32 10.10
N GLU A 409 -25.02 13.37 10.51
CA GLU A 409 -24.37 12.30 11.29
C GLU A 409 -25.14 11.89 12.57
N PRO A 410 -25.50 12.80 13.50
CA PRO A 410 -26.29 12.44 14.67
C PRO A 410 -27.70 11.99 14.29
N THR A 411 -28.28 12.55 13.23
CA THR A 411 -29.61 12.17 12.72
C THR A 411 -29.64 10.72 12.23
N VAL A 412 -28.63 10.27 11.47
CA VAL A 412 -28.47 8.86 11.08
C VAL A 412 -28.44 7.96 12.31
N THR A 413 -27.70 8.36 13.35
CA THR A 413 -27.58 7.59 14.59
C THR A 413 -28.92 7.51 15.35
N ASN A 414 -29.70 8.59 15.36
CA ASN A 414 -31.01 8.63 15.98
C ASN A 414 -32.04 7.79 15.20
N ILE A 415 -32.05 7.87 13.87
CA ILE A 415 -32.92 7.05 13.02
C ILE A 415 -32.62 5.56 13.23
N LEU A 416 -31.34 5.16 13.28
CA LEU A 416 -30.95 3.77 13.57
C LEU A 416 -31.55 3.27 14.90
N LYS A 417 -31.56 4.11 15.93
CA LYS A 417 -32.20 3.80 17.22
C LYS A 417 -33.72 3.73 17.12
N THR A 418 -34.34 4.65 16.38
CA THR A 418 -35.80 4.67 16.18
C THR A 418 -36.28 3.43 15.45
N VAL A 419 -35.59 2.98 14.40
CA VAL A 419 -35.98 1.76 13.66
C VAL A 419 -35.76 0.48 14.47
N ASP A 420 -34.92 0.51 15.51
CA ASP A 420 -34.72 -0.61 16.45
C ASP A 420 -35.81 -0.77 17.51
N ALA A 421 -36.67 0.24 17.70
CA ALA A 421 -37.81 0.11 18.60
C ALA A 421 -38.83 -0.92 18.10
N ASP A 422 -39.55 -1.59 19.01
CA ASP A 422 -40.60 -2.53 18.67
C ASP A 422 -41.84 -1.80 18.14
N HIS A 423 -41.98 -1.72 16.82
CA HIS A 423 -43.10 -1.06 16.12
C HIS A 423 -44.31 -1.96 15.88
N SER A 424 -44.36 -3.17 16.49
CA SER A 424 -45.47 -4.12 16.32
C SER A 424 -46.85 -3.56 16.73
N LYS A 425 -46.88 -2.46 17.52
CA LYS A 425 -48.11 -1.84 18.03
C LYS A 425 -48.43 -0.45 17.48
N SER A 426 -47.51 0.23 16.78
CA SER A 426 -47.72 1.59 16.24
C SER A 426 -46.83 1.93 15.03
N PRO A 427 -47.08 1.33 13.85
CA PRO A 427 -46.24 1.50 12.66
C PRO A 427 -46.35 2.89 11.99
N GLU A 428 -47.33 3.73 12.36
CA GLU A 428 -47.56 5.05 11.74
C GLU A 428 -46.43 6.04 12.01
N GLY A 429 -45.86 6.03 13.22
CA GLY A 429 -44.75 6.93 13.57
C GLY A 429 -43.50 6.66 12.74
N LEU A 430 -43.20 5.38 12.50
CA LEU A 430 -42.12 4.94 11.63
C LEU A 430 -42.37 5.34 10.18
N LEU A 431 -43.59 5.16 9.68
CA LEU A 431 -43.97 5.58 8.32
C LEU A 431 -43.80 7.09 8.13
N GLY A 432 -44.15 7.91 9.13
CA GLY A 432 -43.93 9.35 9.10
C GLY A 432 -42.45 9.72 8.97
N VAL A 433 -41.56 9.08 9.75
CA VAL A 433 -40.11 9.30 9.67
C VAL A 433 -39.57 8.94 8.28
N LEU A 434 -39.92 7.76 7.76
CA LEU A 434 -39.47 7.33 6.43
C LEU A 434 -40.04 8.22 5.32
N GLY A 435 -41.31 8.62 5.40
CA GLY A 435 -41.92 9.55 4.45
C GLY A 435 -41.21 10.90 4.41
N HIS A 436 -40.86 11.46 5.57
CA HIS A 436 -40.08 12.71 5.64
C HIS A 436 -38.66 12.54 5.06
N MET A 437 -38.05 11.37 5.20
CA MET A 437 -36.72 11.12 4.60
C MET A 437 -36.75 11.15 3.07
N LEU A 438 -37.85 10.75 2.42
CA LEU A 438 -37.96 10.77 0.96
C LEU A 438 -38.16 12.19 0.39
N SER A 439 -38.42 13.18 1.25
CA SER A 439 -38.63 14.56 0.81
C SER A 439 -37.31 15.26 0.45
N GLY A 440 -37.28 15.85 -0.75
CA GLY A 440 -36.11 16.59 -1.26
C GLY A 440 -34.82 15.74 -1.33
N LYS A 441 -33.67 16.36 -1.03
CA LYS A 441 -32.35 15.69 -0.98
C LYS A 441 -32.05 15.03 0.38
N SER A 442 -33.04 14.90 1.28
CA SER A 442 -32.84 14.44 2.67
C SER A 442 -32.31 13.01 2.72
N LEU A 443 -32.86 12.11 1.91
CA LEU A 443 -32.38 10.73 1.79
C LEU A 443 -30.90 10.69 1.39
N ASP A 444 -30.53 11.36 0.31
CA ASP A 444 -29.16 11.36 -0.21
C ASP A 444 -28.17 11.94 0.80
N LEU A 445 -28.56 13.01 1.51
CA LEU A 445 -27.77 13.61 2.58
C LEU A 445 -27.48 12.61 3.71
N LEU A 446 -28.53 11.91 4.18
CA LEU A 446 -28.41 10.92 5.25
C LEU A 446 -27.59 9.69 4.81
N LEU A 447 -27.79 9.22 3.57
CA LEU A 447 -27.02 8.11 3.02
C LEU A 447 -25.54 8.48 2.84
N ALA A 448 -25.23 9.69 2.37
CA ALA A 448 -23.85 10.17 2.24
C ALA A 448 -23.14 10.26 3.60
N ALA A 449 -23.82 10.81 4.62
CA ALA A 449 -23.30 10.84 5.98
C ALA A 449 -23.11 9.42 6.57
N ALA A 450 -24.08 8.52 6.35
CA ALA A 450 -23.99 7.13 6.78
C ALA A 450 -22.85 6.38 6.08
N ALA A 451 -22.61 6.64 4.79
CA ALA A 451 -21.52 6.08 4.01
C ALA A 451 -20.16 6.52 4.54
N ALA A 452 -19.97 7.84 4.70
CA ALA A 452 -18.71 8.43 5.19
C ALA A 452 -18.34 7.99 6.61
N THR A 453 -19.35 7.71 7.45
CA THR A 453 -19.17 7.30 8.86
C THR A 453 -19.18 5.79 9.08
N GLY A 454 -19.28 4.97 8.01
CA GLY A 454 -19.31 3.51 8.10
C GLY A 454 -20.60 2.91 8.69
N LYS A 455 -21.67 3.71 8.78
CA LYS A 455 -22.98 3.30 9.33
C LYS A 455 -23.97 2.82 8.26
N LEU A 456 -23.66 2.99 6.96
CA LEU A 456 -24.55 2.66 5.85
C LEU A 456 -25.01 1.20 5.85
N LYS A 457 -24.12 0.24 6.13
CA LYS A 457 -24.48 -1.18 6.21
C LYS A 457 -25.52 -1.46 7.30
N SER A 458 -25.31 -0.89 8.49
CA SER A 458 -26.27 -0.98 9.60
C SER A 458 -27.61 -0.35 9.21
N PHE A 459 -27.57 0.75 8.46
CA PHE A 459 -28.74 1.45 7.94
C PHE A 459 -29.54 0.60 6.95
N ALA A 460 -28.86 0.03 5.95
CA ALA A 460 -29.47 -0.86 4.95
C ALA A 460 -30.09 -2.10 5.62
N ARG A 461 -29.41 -2.72 6.58
CA ARG A 461 -29.96 -3.86 7.35
C ARG A 461 -31.27 -3.54 8.05
N LYS A 462 -31.47 -2.30 8.53
CA LYS A 462 -32.75 -1.90 9.13
C LYS A 462 -33.88 -1.90 8.09
N PHE A 463 -33.62 -1.40 6.87
CA PHE A 463 -34.62 -1.44 5.80
C PHE A 463 -34.92 -2.86 5.34
N ILE A 464 -33.94 -3.76 5.31
CA ILE A 464 -34.17 -5.18 5.00
C ILE A 464 -35.15 -5.78 6.02
N LYS A 465 -34.96 -5.53 7.33
CA LYS A 465 -35.90 -5.99 8.36
C LYS A 465 -37.33 -5.48 8.13
N LEU A 466 -37.51 -4.24 7.68
CA LEU A 466 -38.83 -3.69 7.34
C LEU A 466 -39.46 -4.37 6.12
N ASN A 467 -38.64 -4.82 5.18
CA ASN A 467 -39.06 -5.60 4.02
C ASN A 467 -39.49 -7.04 4.37
N GLU A 468 -39.00 -7.57 5.49
CA GLU A 468 -39.39 -8.88 6.03
C GLU A 468 -40.67 -8.82 6.88
N PHE A 469 -40.97 -7.66 7.48
CA PHE A 469 -42.14 -7.46 8.37
C PHE A 469 -43.49 -7.94 7.79
N PRO A 470 -43.79 -7.79 6.48
CA PRO A 470 -45.02 -8.28 5.88
C PRO A 470 -45.19 -9.80 5.80
N LYS A 471 -44.21 -10.62 6.22
CA LYS A 471 -44.31 -12.08 6.25
C LYS A 471 -45.16 -12.62 7.40
N HIS A 472 -45.29 -11.86 8.50
CA HIS A 472 -46.04 -12.27 9.69
C HIS A 472 -47.40 -11.54 9.74
N ILE A 473 -48.45 -12.18 9.21
CA ILE A 473 -49.80 -11.57 9.08
C ILE A 473 -50.78 -12.26 10.04
N SER A 474 -51.40 -11.51 10.97
CA SER A 474 -52.58 -11.95 11.72
C SER A 474 -53.51 -10.79 12.08
N GLY A 475 -54.78 -10.87 11.69
CA GLY A 475 -55.87 -10.01 12.21
C GLY A 475 -55.79 -8.51 11.88
N GLU A 476 -55.46 -8.13 10.64
CA GLU A 476 -55.19 -6.73 10.27
C GLU A 476 -56.42 -5.98 9.71
N GLY A 477 -56.68 -4.75 10.20
CA GLY A 477 -57.67 -3.83 9.63
C GLY A 477 -57.16 -3.04 8.42
N SER A 478 -58.07 -2.44 7.64
CA SER A 478 -57.73 -1.76 6.36
C SER A 478 -56.66 -0.66 6.46
N LYS A 479 -56.62 0.10 7.57
CA LYS A 479 -55.64 1.17 7.77
C LYS A 479 -54.23 0.62 8.02
N SER A 480 -54.10 -0.41 8.85
CA SER A 480 -52.82 -1.07 9.12
C SER A 480 -52.25 -1.71 7.85
N ALA A 481 -53.11 -2.34 7.04
CA ALA A 481 -52.70 -2.95 5.77
C ALA A 481 -52.12 -1.92 4.79
N SER A 482 -52.66 -0.69 4.76
CA SER A 482 -52.13 0.43 3.96
C SER A 482 -50.77 0.91 4.47
N VAL A 483 -50.62 1.09 5.79
CA VAL A 483 -49.34 1.48 6.41
C VAL A 483 -48.25 0.45 6.13
N ARG A 484 -48.56 -0.84 6.26
CA ARG A 484 -47.64 -1.95 5.97
C ARG A 484 -47.22 -1.99 4.51
N ALA A 485 -48.15 -1.77 3.58
CA ALA A 485 -47.83 -1.69 2.15
C ALA A 485 -46.88 -0.53 1.84
N LEU A 486 -47.12 0.65 2.41
CA LEU A 486 -46.25 1.81 2.24
C LEU A 486 -44.86 1.62 2.87
N LEU A 487 -44.79 1.03 4.07
CA LEU A 487 -43.51 0.72 4.71
C LEU A 487 -42.67 -0.25 3.88
N PHE A 488 -43.29 -1.29 3.33
CA PHE A 488 -42.61 -2.22 2.42
C PHE A 488 -42.12 -1.50 1.17
N ASP A 489 -42.98 -0.71 0.52
CA ASP A 489 -42.64 -0.02 -0.72
C ASP A 489 -41.51 0.99 -0.54
N ILE A 490 -41.61 1.84 0.48
CA ILE A 490 -40.59 2.85 0.79
C ILE A 490 -39.26 2.18 1.13
N SER A 491 -39.26 1.16 2.00
CA SER A 491 -38.01 0.47 2.35
C SER A 491 -37.40 -0.27 1.16
N PHE A 492 -38.20 -0.84 0.27
CA PHE A 492 -37.73 -1.48 -0.98
C PHE A 492 -37.09 -0.45 -1.92
N LEU A 493 -37.73 0.71 -2.11
CA LEU A 493 -37.20 1.82 -2.90
C LEU A 493 -35.88 2.32 -2.33
N MET A 494 -35.81 2.57 -1.02
CA MET A 494 -34.58 3.04 -0.36
C MET A 494 -33.44 2.03 -0.52
N LEU A 495 -33.71 0.73 -0.41
CA LEU A 495 -32.70 -0.31 -0.61
C LEU A 495 -32.21 -0.35 -2.06
N CYS A 496 -33.11 -0.29 -3.05
CA CYS A 496 -32.74 -0.22 -4.46
C CYS A 496 -31.91 1.04 -4.75
N HIS A 497 -32.27 2.18 -4.17
CA HIS A 497 -31.53 3.44 -4.30
C HIS A 497 -30.13 3.36 -3.68
N VAL A 498 -30.00 2.75 -2.49
CA VAL A 498 -28.69 2.48 -1.86
C VAL A 498 -27.81 1.62 -2.77
N VAL A 499 -28.36 0.57 -3.37
CA VAL A 499 -27.64 -0.32 -4.28
C VAL A 499 -27.18 0.43 -5.52
N GLN A 500 -28.06 1.21 -6.18
CA GLN A 500 -27.69 1.96 -7.38
C GLN A 500 -26.67 3.08 -7.09
N THR A 501 -26.69 3.65 -5.88
CA THR A 501 -25.81 4.78 -5.53
C THR A 501 -24.45 4.35 -4.96
N TYR A 502 -24.41 3.23 -4.22
CA TYR A 502 -23.25 2.79 -3.44
C TYR A 502 -22.80 1.34 -3.72
N GLY A 503 -23.55 0.58 -4.53
CA GLY A 503 -23.26 -0.81 -4.94
C GLY A 503 -23.90 -1.89 -4.05
N SER A 504 -24.14 -3.08 -4.62
CA SER A 504 -24.73 -4.25 -3.91
C SER A 504 -23.95 -4.72 -2.69
N GLU A 505 -22.64 -4.52 -2.67
CA GLU A 505 -21.72 -5.02 -1.63
C GLU A 505 -22.01 -4.44 -0.24
N VAL A 506 -22.60 -3.24 -0.19
CA VAL A 506 -23.07 -2.63 1.06
C VAL A 506 -24.06 -3.54 1.78
N ILE A 507 -24.84 -4.31 1.02
CA ILE A 507 -25.85 -5.25 1.54
C ILE A 507 -25.28 -6.67 1.65
N LEU A 508 -24.64 -7.19 0.59
CA LEU A 508 -24.28 -8.61 0.46
C LEU A 508 -23.00 -9.05 1.21
N SER A 509 -22.24 -8.12 1.79
CA SER A 509 -20.88 -8.39 2.28
C SER A 509 -20.75 -9.30 3.52
N ASP A 510 -21.79 -9.49 4.33
CA ASP A 510 -21.75 -10.48 5.43
C ASP A 510 -22.91 -11.48 5.30
N PRO A 511 -22.68 -12.78 5.56
CA PRO A 511 -23.75 -13.77 5.62
C PRO A 511 -24.75 -13.46 6.73
N SER A 512 -26.03 -13.72 6.46
CA SER A 512 -27.12 -13.52 7.42
C SER A 512 -26.90 -14.40 8.67
N PRO A 513 -26.95 -13.85 9.89
CA PRO A 513 -26.76 -14.62 11.13
C PRO A 513 -27.87 -15.66 11.39
N SER A 514 -29.00 -15.55 10.69
CA SER A 514 -30.19 -16.40 10.85
C SER A 514 -30.21 -17.66 9.96
N GLY A 515 -29.21 -17.89 9.11
CA GLY A 515 -29.19 -19.02 8.16
C GLY A 515 -30.18 -18.91 6.99
N GLU A 516 -31.33 -18.25 7.18
CA GLU A 516 -32.25 -17.87 6.10
C GLU A 516 -31.86 -16.51 5.48
N THR A 517 -31.67 -16.50 4.17
CA THR A 517 -31.38 -15.29 3.39
C THR A 517 -32.66 -14.44 3.22
N PRO A 518 -32.65 -13.15 3.59
CA PRO A 518 -33.77 -12.24 3.38
C PRO A 518 -34.26 -12.21 1.92
N PHE A 519 -35.55 -11.90 1.75
CA PHE A 519 -36.18 -11.77 0.42
C PHE A 519 -35.43 -10.75 -0.45
N PHE A 520 -35.13 -9.57 0.10
CA PHE A 520 -34.48 -8.51 -0.67
C PHE A 520 -33.08 -8.91 -1.13
N GLU A 521 -32.30 -9.62 -0.31
CA GLU A 521 -30.96 -10.08 -0.69
C GLU A 521 -31.03 -11.10 -1.84
N THR A 522 -32.00 -12.02 -1.76
CA THR A 522 -32.26 -13.02 -2.80
C THR A 522 -32.69 -12.36 -4.11
N TRP A 523 -33.61 -11.39 -4.03
CA TRP A 523 -34.07 -10.60 -5.18
C TRP A 523 -32.92 -9.77 -5.76
N LEU A 524 -32.12 -9.11 -4.91
CA LEU A 524 -30.97 -8.31 -5.34
C LEU A 524 -29.97 -9.14 -6.14
N GLN A 525 -29.59 -10.31 -5.66
CA GLN A 525 -28.63 -11.19 -6.35
C GLN A 525 -29.15 -11.65 -7.72
N THR A 526 -30.43 -11.98 -7.82
CA THR A 526 -31.02 -12.63 -9.00
C THR A 526 -31.65 -11.66 -10.01
N CYS A 527 -32.10 -10.49 -9.57
CA CYS A 527 -32.98 -9.62 -10.36
C CYS A 527 -32.39 -8.23 -10.65
N MET A 528 -31.64 -7.62 -9.72
CA MET A 528 -31.24 -6.21 -9.85
C MET A 528 -30.14 -6.01 -10.90
N PRO A 529 -30.38 -5.21 -11.95
CA PRO A 529 -29.36 -4.83 -12.93
C PRO A 529 -28.31 -3.91 -12.30
N GLU A 530 -27.05 -4.30 -12.45
CA GLU A 530 -25.88 -3.55 -12.01
C GLU A 530 -24.82 -3.57 -13.11
N GLU A 531 -23.94 -2.57 -13.14
CA GLU A 531 -22.78 -2.54 -14.04
C GLU A 531 -21.93 -3.81 -13.85
N GLY A 532 -21.59 -4.47 -14.96
CA GLY A 532 -20.80 -5.71 -14.97
C GLY A 532 -21.52 -6.98 -14.50
N LYS A 533 -22.82 -6.92 -14.16
CA LYS A 533 -23.59 -8.10 -13.72
C LYS A 533 -24.44 -8.68 -14.87
N THR A 534 -24.22 -9.96 -15.18
CA THR A 534 -25.06 -10.72 -16.11
C THR A 534 -26.22 -11.37 -15.36
N LEU A 535 -27.45 -11.04 -15.75
CA LEU A 535 -28.67 -11.59 -15.16
C LEU A 535 -29.30 -12.61 -16.10
N ASN A 536 -29.86 -13.69 -15.53
CA ASN A 536 -30.62 -14.68 -16.29
C ASN A 536 -32.13 -14.35 -16.18
N PRO A 537 -32.81 -13.91 -17.25
CA PRO A 537 -34.24 -13.64 -17.22
C PRO A 537 -35.09 -14.91 -17.00
N ASP A 538 -34.53 -16.10 -17.23
CA ASP A 538 -35.16 -17.40 -17.00
C ASP A 538 -34.83 -18.02 -15.62
N HIS A 539 -34.22 -17.25 -14.72
CA HIS A 539 -33.85 -17.74 -13.40
C HIS A 539 -35.07 -18.32 -12.65
N PRO A 540 -34.95 -19.46 -11.94
CA PRO A 540 -36.09 -20.10 -11.27
C PRO A 540 -36.88 -19.21 -10.30
N CYS A 541 -36.25 -18.17 -9.75
CA CYS A 541 -36.93 -17.18 -8.90
C CYS A 541 -38.07 -16.42 -9.61
N PHE A 542 -38.08 -16.40 -10.95
CA PHE A 542 -39.11 -15.79 -11.79
C PHE A 542 -40.17 -16.77 -12.29
N ARG A 543 -40.17 -18.03 -11.81
CA ARG A 543 -41.21 -19.02 -12.11
C ARG A 543 -42.09 -19.27 -10.87
N PRO A 544 -42.90 -18.28 -10.45
CA PRO A 544 -43.89 -18.46 -9.39
C PRO A 544 -44.99 -19.46 -9.83
N GLU A 545 -45.84 -19.86 -8.87
CA GLU A 545 -46.99 -20.73 -9.16
C GLU A 545 -47.91 -20.10 -10.22
N PRO A 546 -48.29 -20.83 -11.30
CA PRO A 546 -49.09 -20.30 -12.40
C PRO A 546 -50.39 -19.63 -11.95
N GLY A 547 -51.10 -20.20 -10.98
CA GLY A 547 -52.34 -19.63 -10.45
C GLY A 547 -52.17 -18.26 -9.78
N LYS A 548 -50.99 -17.95 -9.22
CA LYS A 548 -50.69 -16.63 -8.66
C LYS A 548 -50.43 -15.60 -9.75
N VAL A 549 -49.79 -16.01 -10.85
CA VAL A 549 -49.53 -15.15 -12.03
C VAL A 549 -50.84 -14.82 -12.73
N GLU A 550 -51.68 -15.81 -13.00
CA GLU A 550 -53.00 -15.61 -13.62
C GLU A 550 -53.88 -14.65 -12.80
N SER A 551 -53.88 -14.83 -11.47
CA SER A 551 -54.60 -13.94 -10.54
C SER A 551 -54.07 -12.50 -10.62
N LEU A 552 -52.74 -12.33 -10.69
CA LEU A 552 -52.10 -11.03 -10.78
C LEU A 552 -52.37 -10.34 -12.13
N VAL A 553 -52.24 -11.06 -13.25
CA VAL A 553 -52.54 -10.54 -14.59
C VAL A 553 -54.01 -10.12 -14.69
N THR A 554 -54.93 -10.95 -14.17
CA THR A 554 -56.37 -10.65 -14.13
C THR A 554 -56.65 -9.38 -13.31
N LEU A 555 -56.00 -9.23 -12.16
CA LEU A 555 -56.10 -8.04 -11.32
C LEU A 555 -55.60 -6.78 -12.02
N LEU A 556 -54.47 -6.87 -12.73
CA LEU A 556 -53.87 -5.75 -13.45
C LEU A 556 -54.68 -5.33 -14.68
N ASN A 557 -55.38 -6.27 -15.32
CA ASN A 557 -56.21 -5.98 -16.50
C ASN A 557 -57.59 -5.40 -16.13
N ASN A 558 -58.21 -5.93 -15.07
CA ASN A 558 -59.63 -5.70 -14.77
C ASN A 558 -59.91 -4.69 -13.65
N SER A 559 -58.97 -4.44 -12.72
CA SER A 559 -59.25 -3.65 -11.50
C SER A 559 -58.34 -2.43 -11.34
N SER A 560 -58.95 -1.25 -11.21
CA SER A 560 -58.26 -0.02 -10.78
C SER A 560 -57.82 -0.10 -9.31
N GLU A 561 -58.53 -0.84 -8.45
CA GLU A 561 -58.23 -0.96 -7.02
C GLU A 561 -57.67 -2.34 -6.64
N MET A 562 -56.71 -2.39 -5.71
CA MET A 562 -56.17 -3.64 -5.16
C MET A 562 -56.49 -3.72 -3.67
N LYS A 563 -57.13 -4.81 -3.23
CA LYS A 563 -57.35 -5.06 -1.80
C LYS A 563 -56.00 -5.27 -1.11
N LEU A 564 -55.63 -4.39 -0.18
CA LEU A 564 -54.31 -4.39 0.50
C LEU A 564 -54.26 -5.34 1.72
N VAL A 565 -55.42 -5.74 2.23
CA VAL A 565 -55.55 -6.60 3.42
C VAL A 565 -54.97 -7.99 3.13
N GLN A 566 -54.11 -8.49 4.03
CA GLN A 566 -53.45 -9.80 3.94
C GLN A 566 -52.57 -10.04 2.69
N VAL A 567 -52.23 -9.00 1.92
CA VAL A 567 -51.31 -9.12 0.79
C VAL A 567 -49.88 -9.38 1.26
N LYS A 568 -49.24 -10.40 0.69
CA LYS A 568 -47.80 -10.68 0.87
C LYS A 568 -46.99 -10.03 -0.26
N TRP A 569 -46.49 -8.82 -0.01
CA TRP A 569 -45.83 -8.01 -1.04
C TRP A 569 -44.59 -8.63 -1.66
N HIS A 570 -43.80 -9.40 -0.91
CA HIS A 570 -42.66 -10.14 -1.44
C HIS A 570 -43.08 -11.18 -2.52
N GLU A 571 -44.20 -11.87 -2.34
CA GLU A 571 -44.73 -12.81 -3.35
C GLU A 571 -45.21 -12.07 -4.61
N ILE A 572 -45.80 -10.88 -4.45
CA ILE A 572 -46.21 -10.03 -5.58
C ILE A 572 -44.98 -9.55 -6.37
N CYS A 573 -43.92 -9.09 -5.70
CA CYS A 573 -42.67 -8.68 -6.35
C CYS A 573 -42.03 -9.83 -7.13
N LEU A 574 -41.98 -11.04 -6.58
CA LEU A 574 -41.48 -12.23 -7.28
C LEU A 574 -42.38 -12.67 -8.45
N SER A 575 -43.69 -12.41 -8.36
CA SER A 575 -44.64 -12.78 -9.41
C SER A 575 -44.77 -11.75 -10.54
N THR A 576 -44.33 -10.52 -10.29
CA THR A 576 -44.43 -9.41 -11.26
C THR A 576 -43.67 -9.68 -12.57
N PRO A 577 -42.42 -10.21 -12.56
CA PRO A 577 -41.70 -10.58 -13.77
C PRO A 577 -42.46 -11.56 -14.68
N ALA A 578 -43.03 -12.63 -14.11
CA ALA A 578 -43.82 -13.59 -14.88
C ALA A 578 -45.10 -12.97 -15.45
N ALA A 579 -45.77 -12.10 -14.67
CA ALA A 579 -46.95 -11.38 -15.16
C ALA A 579 -46.60 -10.43 -16.33
N ILE A 580 -45.45 -9.76 -16.27
CA ILE A 580 -44.95 -8.91 -17.35
C ILE A 580 -44.60 -9.72 -18.59
N LEU A 581 -43.97 -10.87 -18.43
CA LEU A 581 -43.68 -11.79 -19.53
C LEU A 581 -44.98 -12.23 -20.25
N GLU A 582 -46.02 -12.62 -19.52
CA GLU A 582 -47.32 -12.99 -20.11
C GLU A 582 -47.97 -11.81 -20.86
N VAL A 583 -47.91 -10.60 -20.30
CA VAL A 583 -48.42 -9.39 -20.96
C VAL A 583 -47.62 -9.05 -22.22
N LEU A 584 -46.29 -9.19 -22.17
CA LEU A 584 -45.41 -8.98 -23.32
C LEU A 584 -45.69 -10.02 -24.42
N ASN A 585 -45.77 -11.31 -24.07
CA ASN A 585 -46.12 -12.39 -25.00
C ASN A 585 -47.49 -12.16 -25.64
N ALA A 586 -48.49 -11.74 -24.86
CA ALA A 586 -49.82 -11.43 -25.39
C ALA A 586 -49.78 -10.23 -26.37
N TRP A 587 -48.94 -9.23 -26.11
CA TRP A 587 -48.74 -8.10 -27.02
C TRP A 587 -47.93 -8.47 -28.28
N GLU A 588 -46.93 -9.33 -28.14
CA GLU A 588 -46.13 -9.86 -29.24
C GLU A 588 -46.99 -10.65 -30.23
N ASN A 589 -47.90 -11.48 -29.71
CA ASN A 589 -48.85 -12.28 -30.49
C ASN A 589 -50.11 -11.53 -30.93
N GLY A 590 -50.22 -10.22 -30.66
CA GLY A 590 -51.34 -9.37 -31.11
C GLY A 590 -52.65 -9.56 -30.35
N VAL A 591 -52.62 -10.23 -29.18
CA VAL A 591 -53.78 -10.42 -28.29
C VAL A 591 -54.10 -9.13 -27.52
N LEU A 592 -53.08 -8.35 -27.16
CA LEU A 592 -53.23 -7.04 -26.50
C LEU A 592 -52.85 -5.89 -27.44
N SER A 593 -53.59 -4.79 -27.36
CA SER A 593 -53.22 -3.53 -28.02
C SER A 593 -52.23 -2.72 -27.17
N VAL A 594 -51.56 -1.74 -27.78
CA VAL A 594 -50.59 -0.87 -27.07
C VAL A 594 -51.28 -0.10 -25.93
N GLU A 595 -52.54 0.31 -26.11
CA GLU A 595 -53.35 1.00 -25.10
C GLU A 595 -53.70 0.09 -23.93
N ALA A 596 -53.99 -1.19 -24.19
CA ALA A 596 -54.24 -2.17 -23.14
C ALA A 596 -52.98 -2.44 -22.30
N VAL A 597 -51.82 -2.53 -22.96
CA VAL A 597 -50.52 -2.64 -22.28
C VAL A 597 -50.22 -1.38 -21.47
N GLN A 598 -50.46 -0.18 -22.02
CA GLN A 598 -50.31 1.08 -21.30
C GLN A 598 -51.16 1.08 -20.02
N LYS A 599 -52.44 0.71 -20.11
CA LYS A 599 -53.34 0.60 -18.94
C LYS A 599 -52.80 -0.36 -17.87
N ILE A 600 -52.28 -1.52 -18.28
CA ILE A 600 -51.67 -2.50 -17.36
C ILE A 600 -50.42 -1.90 -16.69
N THR A 601 -49.53 -1.27 -17.44
CA THR A 601 -48.32 -0.62 -16.89
C THR A 601 -48.65 0.54 -15.95
N ASP A 602 -49.71 1.31 -16.24
CA ASP A 602 -50.23 2.37 -15.37
C ASP A 602 -50.76 1.81 -14.05
N ASN A 603 -51.46 0.66 -14.09
CA ASN A 603 -51.92 -0.03 -12.89
C ASN A 603 -50.76 -0.58 -12.03
N ILE A 604 -49.65 -1.00 -12.64
CA ILE A 604 -48.45 -1.45 -11.91
C ILE A 604 -47.80 -0.28 -11.16
N LYS A 605 -47.56 0.85 -11.84
CA LYS A 605 -46.85 2.01 -11.26
C LYS A 605 -47.73 2.92 -10.38
N GLY A 606 -49.05 2.89 -10.55
CA GLY A 606 -50.00 3.66 -9.74
C GLY A 606 -50.25 3.06 -8.34
N LYS A 607 -50.05 1.75 -8.18
CA LYS A 607 -50.32 1.04 -6.92
C LYS A 607 -49.12 1.05 -5.98
N VAL A 608 -48.00 0.45 -6.41
CA VAL A 608 -46.80 0.25 -5.57
C VAL A 608 -45.56 0.36 -6.44
N CYS A 609 -44.63 1.26 -6.11
CA CYS A 609 -43.48 1.58 -6.99
C CYS A 609 -42.49 0.40 -7.11
N SER A 610 -42.36 -0.42 -6.07
CA SER A 610 -41.53 -1.63 -6.06
C SER A 610 -41.96 -2.67 -7.09
N MET A 611 -43.25 -2.78 -7.44
CA MET A 611 -43.70 -3.64 -8.53
C MET A 611 -43.16 -3.17 -9.88
N ALA A 612 -43.20 -1.86 -10.13
CA ALA A 612 -42.69 -1.29 -11.36
C ALA A 612 -41.16 -1.50 -11.49
N ILE A 613 -40.42 -1.39 -10.38
CA ILE A 613 -38.98 -1.73 -10.36
C ILE A 613 -38.75 -3.20 -10.69
N CYS A 614 -39.52 -4.13 -10.10
CA CYS A 614 -39.40 -5.56 -10.40
C CYS A 614 -39.67 -5.88 -11.88
N ALA A 615 -40.68 -5.22 -12.47
CA ALA A 615 -41.00 -5.32 -13.89
C ALA A 615 -39.83 -4.83 -14.77
N VAL A 616 -39.32 -3.63 -14.51
CA VAL A 616 -38.21 -3.04 -15.27
C VAL A 616 -36.91 -3.84 -15.11
N ALA A 617 -36.62 -4.36 -13.91
CA ALA A 617 -35.45 -5.21 -13.64
C ALA A 617 -35.40 -6.41 -14.58
N TRP A 618 -36.53 -7.11 -14.69
CA TRP A 618 -36.65 -8.26 -15.58
C TRP A 618 -36.61 -7.86 -17.07
N LEU A 619 -37.32 -6.80 -17.47
CA LEU A 619 -37.31 -6.31 -18.85
C LEU A 619 -35.90 -5.92 -19.31
N VAL A 620 -35.10 -5.28 -18.44
CA VAL A 620 -33.68 -4.96 -18.72
C VAL A 620 -32.86 -6.22 -18.95
N ALA A 621 -33.03 -7.25 -18.12
CA ALA A 621 -32.34 -8.54 -18.30
C ALA A 621 -32.78 -9.23 -19.60
N HIS A 622 -34.09 -9.20 -19.91
CA HIS A 622 -34.65 -9.79 -21.12
C HIS A 622 -34.15 -9.09 -22.38
N VAL A 623 -34.18 -7.76 -22.44
CA VAL A 623 -33.69 -6.98 -23.60
C VAL A 623 -32.22 -7.28 -23.93
N ARG A 624 -31.38 -7.55 -22.93
CA ARG A 624 -29.96 -7.92 -23.14
C ARG A 624 -29.80 -9.25 -23.87
N MET A 625 -30.79 -10.14 -23.81
CA MET A 625 -30.78 -11.45 -24.48
C MET A 625 -31.39 -11.40 -25.90
N LEU A 626 -32.11 -10.34 -26.25
CA LEU A 626 -32.83 -10.22 -27.52
C LEU A 626 -31.97 -9.68 -28.68
N GLY A 627 -32.30 -10.10 -29.91
CA GLY A 627 -31.80 -9.50 -31.14
C GLY A 627 -32.35 -8.08 -31.35
N ARG A 628 -31.71 -7.25 -32.19
CA ARG A 628 -32.06 -5.81 -32.31
C ARG A 628 -33.53 -5.56 -32.67
N ASP A 629 -34.09 -6.37 -33.56
CA ASP A 629 -35.46 -6.20 -34.07
C ASP A 629 -36.53 -6.58 -33.04
N GLU A 630 -36.19 -7.48 -32.10
CA GLU A 630 -37.09 -7.96 -31.04
C GLU A 630 -37.15 -6.99 -29.84
N ARG A 631 -36.25 -6.00 -29.77
CA ARG A 631 -36.13 -5.11 -28.61
C ARG A 631 -37.21 -4.02 -28.54
N GLU A 632 -37.90 -3.73 -29.64
CA GLU A 632 -38.79 -2.55 -29.75
C GLU A 632 -39.95 -2.58 -28.74
N LYS A 633 -40.71 -3.68 -28.67
CA LYS A 633 -41.85 -3.84 -27.76
C LYS A 633 -41.41 -3.83 -26.28
N PRO A 634 -40.42 -4.63 -25.84
CA PRO A 634 -39.89 -4.56 -24.47
C PRO A 634 -39.36 -3.17 -24.07
N GLN A 635 -38.61 -2.50 -24.96
CA GLN A 635 -38.12 -1.14 -24.70
C GLN A 635 -39.25 -0.12 -24.58
N THR A 636 -40.30 -0.27 -25.40
CA THR A 636 -41.51 0.56 -25.29
C THR A 636 -42.19 0.34 -23.95
N MET A 637 -42.36 -0.92 -23.51
CA MET A 637 -42.93 -1.23 -22.20
C MET A 637 -42.11 -0.63 -21.04
N ILE A 638 -40.77 -0.65 -21.13
CA ILE A 638 -39.90 0.05 -20.16
C ILE A 638 -40.23 1.55 -20.13
N ARG A 639 -40.33 2.23 -21.28
CA ARG A 639 -40.68 3.67 -21.32
C ARG A 639 -42.05 3.96 -20.68
N GLN A 640 -43.03 3.08 -20.88
CA GLN A 640 -44.36 3.20 -20.27
C GLN A 640 -44.30 3.09 -18.74
N LEU A 641 -43.50 2.16 -18.21
CA LEU A 641 -43.31 1.97 -16.76
C LEU A 641 -42.52 3.12 -16.09
N VAL A 642 -41.56 3.71 -16.81
CA VAL A 642 -40.72 4.82 -16.31
C VAL A 642 -41.47 6.16 -16.29
N THR A 643 -42.55 6.30 -17.06
CA THR A 643 -43.33 7.54 -17.15
C THR A 643 -44.21 7.71 -15.91
N PRO A 644 -44.13 8.84 -15.15
CA PRO A 644 -44.96 9.08 -13.97
C PRO A 644 -46.46 8.98 -14.25
N PHE A 645 -47.24 8.44 -13.30
CA PHE A 645 -48.72 8.42 -13.35
C PHE A 645 -49.29 9.53 -12.47
N TYR A 646 -50.00 10.50 -13.05
CA TYR A 646 -50.64 11.60 -12.30
C TYR A 646 -52.13 11.28 -12.03
N GLY A 647 -52.41 10.43 -11.04
CA GLY A 647 -53.77 10.10 -10.56
C GLY A 647 -54.04 10.54 -9.12
N GLU A 648 -55.25 10.31 -8.58
CA GLU A 648 -55.60 10.67 -7.18
C GLU A 648 -54.65 10.00 -6.17
N ASN A 649 -53.99 10.84 -5.34
CA ASN A 649 -52.72 10.51 -4.70
C ASN A 649 -52.84 9.67 -3.41
N ASN A 650 -52.24 8.48 -3.43
CA ASN A 650 -51.82 7.74 -2.24
C ASN A 650 -50.77 8.55 -1.43
N GLN A 651 -50.70 8.33 -0.11
CA GLN A 651 -49.74 9.01 0.78
C GLN A 651 -48.28 8.87 0.28
N PHE A 652 -47.52 9.96 0.26
CA PHE A 652 -46.12 10.05 -0.22
C PHE A 652 -45.86 9.56 -1.66
N TYR A 653 -46.86 9.55 -2.54
CA TYR A 653 -46.69 9.03 -3.90
C TYR A 653 -45.68 9.84 -4.73
N ASN A 654 -45.74 11.17 -4.66
CA ASN A 654 -44.84 12.05 -5.43
C ASN A 654 -43.37 11.80 -5.09
N GLU A 655 -43.05 11.70 -3.79
CA GLU A 655 -41.69 11.44 -3.31
C GLU A 655 -41.20 10.04 -3.73
N ARG A 656 -42.08 9.03 -3.65
CA ARG A 656 -41.75 7.65 -4.10
C ARG A 656 -41.47 7.58 -5.60
N VAL A 657 -42.25 8.27 -6.43
CA VAL A 657 -42.07 8.27 -7.89
C VAL A 657 -40.77 8.93 -8.33
N ILE A 658 -40.31 9.96 -7.60
CA ILE A 658 -39.00 10.59 -7.86
C ILE A 658 -37.87 9.57 -7.66
N ILE A 659 -37.89 8.85 -6.54
CA ILE A 659 -36.88 7.83 -6.22
C ILE A 659 -36.98 6.64 -7.19
N MET A 660 -38.20 6.17 -7.48
CA MET A 660 -38.44 5.12 -8.47
C MET A 660 -37.87 5.51 -9.85
N SER A 661 -38.11 6.74 -10.30
CA SER A 661 -37.59 7.26 -11.56
C SER A 661 -36.05 7.23 -11.59
N SER A 662 -35.41 7.71 -10.52
CA SER A 662 -33.95 7.68 -10.38
C SER A 662 -33.40 6.26 -10.47
N ILE A 663 -33.98 5.31 -9.71
CA ILE A 663 -33.57 3.90 -9.72
C ILE A 663 -33.71 3.30 -11.12
N MET A 664 -34.85 3.51 -11.79
CA MET A 664 -35.09 2.95 -13.12
C MET A 664 -34.19 3.58 -14.18
N GLU A 665 -33.91 4.88 -14.08
CA GLU A 665 -32.92 5.53 -14.95
C GLU A 665 -31.57 4.84 -14.83
N HIS A 666 -31.11 4.50 -13.62
CA HIS A 666 -29.88 3.73 -13.41
C HIS A 666 -29.94 2.33 -14.00
N MET A 667 -31.00 1.57 -13.70
CA MET A 667 -31.15 0.20 -14.21
C MET A 667 -31.18 0.12 -15.74
N CYS A 668 -31.76 1.13 -16.41
CA CYS A 668 -31.94 1.14 -17.85
C CYS A 668 -30.75 1.73 -18.61
N ALA A 669 -29.75 2.32 -17.94
CA ALA A 669 -28.69 3.11 -18.58
C ALA A 669 -28.01 2.36 -19.73
N ASP A 670 -27.49 1.16 -19.48
CA ASP A 670 -26.73 0.37 -20.46
C ASP A 670 -27.58 -0.02 -21.68
N VAL A 671 -28.85 -0.39 -21.45
CA VAL A 671 -29.76 -0.89 -22.50
C VAL A 671 -30.08 0.18 -23.54
N PHE A 672 -30.23 1.42 -23.08
CA PHE A 672 -30.58 2.55 -23.92
C PHE A 672 -29.34 3.25 -24.50
N GLN A 673 -28.18 3.21 -23.81
CA GLN A 673 -26.89 3.64 -24.36
C GLN A 673 -26.48 2.84 -25.60
N GLN A 674 -26.62 1.50 -25.58
CA GLN A 674 -26.26 0.63 -26.72
C GLN A 674 -27.03 0.97 -28.01
N THR A 675 -28.21 1.56 -27.89
CA THR A 675 -29.09 1.87 -29.03
C THR A 675 -29.07 3.34 -29.43
N ALA A 676 -28.28 4.18 -28.75
CA ALA A 676 -28.30 5.64 -28.85
C ALA A 676 -29.72 6.26 -28.66
N ALA A 677 -30.63 5.49 -28.06
CA ALA A 677 -31.99 5.92 -27.78
C ALA A 677 -32.05 6.49 -26.37
N THR A 678 -32.73 7.61 -26.18
CA THR A 678 -32.90 8.20 -24.84
C THR A 678 -34.11 7.59 -24.12
N LEU A 679 -33.95 7.26 -22.83
CA LEU A 679 -35.03 6.74 -21.98
C LEU A 679 -36.18 7.75 -21.84
N ARG A 680 -35.83 9.04 -21.76
CA ARG A 680 -36.71 10.20 -21.76
C ARG A 680 -36.19 11.22 -22.79
N PRO A 681 -37.05 11.97 -23.50
CA PRO A 681 -36.59 13.10 -24.29
C PRO A 681 -35.89 14.12 -23.37
N PRO A 682 -34.77 14.74 -23.81
CA PRO A 682 -34.08 15.73 -22.99
C PRO A 682 -35.03 16.89 -22.67
N MET A 683 -35.25 17.17 -21.38
CA MET A 683 -35.90 18.41 -20.96
C MET A 683 -34.96 19.58 -21.25
N GLU A 684 -35.47 20.68 -21.80
CA GLU A 684 -34.67 21.89 -22.06
C GLU A 684 -33.98 22.35 -20.76
N GLY A 685 -32.63 22.40 -20.77
CA GLY A 685 -31.82 22.91 -19.66
C GLY A 685 -31.23 21.87 -18.70
N GLN A 686 -31.51 20.57 -18.84
CA GLN A 686 -30.83 19.52 -18.05
C GLN A 686 -29.60 18.98 -18.81
N GLU A 687 -28.40 19.19 -18.26
CA GLU A 687 -27.20 18.54 -18.77
C GLU A 687 -27.28 17.01 -18.53
N PRO A 688 -26.82 16.19 -19.50
CA PRO A 688 -26.75 14.74 -19.31
C PRO A 688 -25.86 14.40 -18.11
N ILE A 689 -26.25 13.37 -17.34
CA ILE A 689 -25.48 12.89 -16.19
C ILE A 689 -24.01 12.68 -16.60
N PRO A 690 -23.03 13.43 -16.03
CA PRO A 690 -21.70 13.60 -16.61
C PRO A 690 -20.89 12.32 -16.82
N TYR A 691 -21.19 11.27 -16.04
CA TYR A 691 -20.48 10.00 -16.05
C TYR A 691 -21.15 8.92 -16.90
N ARG A 692 -22.33 9.19 -17.47
CA ARG A 692 -23.12 8.18 -18.19
C ARG A 692 -22.89 8.13 -19.69
N ASN A 693 -21.90 8.81 -20.24
CA ASN A 693 -21.53 8.75 -21.67
C ASN A 693 -20.05 9.12 -21.83
N LEU A 694 -19.16 8.45 -21.07
CA LEU A 694 -17.74 8.84 -21.01
C LEU A 694 -16.97 8.52 -22.28
N LEU A 695 -17.41 7.52 -23.05
CA LEU A 695 -16.90 7.24 -24.39
C LEU A 695 -17.83 7.83 -25.45
N PRO A 696 -17.32 8.70 -26.35
CA PRO A 696 -18.02 9.04 -27.57
C PRO A 696 -18.25 7.77 -28.40
N ALA A 697 -19.43 7.60 -28.99
CA ALA A 697 -19.85 6.41 -29.74
C ALA A 697 -18.98 6.06 -30.98
N LYS A 698 -17.86 6.77 -31.23
CA LYS A 698 -17.00 6.63 -32.42
C LYS A 698 -15.51 6.63 -32.13
N ASP A 699 -15.06 6.88 -30.90
CA ASP A 699 -13.63 6.93 -30.59
C ASP A 699 -13.13 5.56 -30.13
N PRO A 700 -12.03 5.01 -30.70
CA PRO A 700 -11.41 3.79 -30.20
C PRO A 700 -10.95 3.95 -28.75
N ILE A 701 -11.16 2.93 -27.92
CA ILE A 701 -10.83 2.95 -26.48
C ILE A 701 -9.36 3.32 -26.20
N HIS A 702 -8.43 2.95 -27.09
CA HIS A 702 -7.01 3.33 -27.00
C HIS A 702 -6.80 4.85 -27.12
N VAL A 703 -7.51 5.50 -28.05
CA VAL A 703 -7.42 6.96 -28.25
C VAL A 703 -8.00 7.69 -27.06
N ALA A 704 -9.12 7.20 -26.51
CA ALA A 704 -9.71 7.75 -25.29
C ALA A 704 -8.75 7.64 -24.10
N LEU A 705 -8.09 6.49 -23.91
CA LEU A 705 -7.10 6.27 -22.84
C LEU A 705 -5.93 7.24 -22.96
N SER A 706 -5.28 7.30 -24.12
CA SER A 706 -4.10 8.15 -24.33
C SER A 706 -4.43 9.64 -24.17
N LYS A 707 -5.55 10.10 -24.76
CA LYS A 707 -6.01 11.50 -24.63
C LYS A 707 -6.32 11.87 -23.18
N GLN A 708 -7.01 10.98 -22.45
CA GLN A 708 -7.35 11.24 -21.06
C GLN A 708 -6.09 11.25 -20.18
N PHE A 709 -5.20 10.28 -20.35
CA PHE A 709 -3.96 10.20 -19.58
C PHE A 709 -3.06 11.42 -19.80
N GLN A 710 -2.90 11.86 -21.05
CA GLN A 710 -2.15 13.08 -21.38
C GLN A 710 -2.76 14.34 -20.76
N THR A 711 -4.08 14.42 -20.66
CA THR A 711 -4.77 15.53 -19.98
C THR A 711 -4.47 15.53 -18.48
N VAL A 712 -4.59 14.37 -17.84
CA VAL A 712 -4.28 14.15 -16.42
C VAL A 712 -2.81 14.46 -16.14
N LEU A 713 -1.89 14.02 -16.99
CA LEU A 713 -0.46 14.25 -16.86
C LEU A 713 -0.13 15.74 -16.89
N ARG A 714 -0.71 16.51 -17.82
CA ARG A 714 -0.53 17.97 -17.91
C ARG A 714 -1.09 18.70 -16.69
N LYS A 715 -2.29 18.31 -16.24
CA LYS A 715 -2.93 18.84 -15.03
C LYS A 715 -2.12 18.51 -13.77
N GLY A 716 -1.59 17.30 -13.67
CA GLY A 716 -0.85 16.76 -12.53
C GLY A 716 -1.66 16.14 -11.43
N TRP A 717 -2.94 15.92 -11.67
CA TRP A 717 -3.86 15.32 -10.74
C TRP A 717 -5.03 14.75 -11.55
N VAL A 718 -5.81 13.85 -10.92
CA VAL A 718 -6.87 13.09 -11.57
C VAL A 718 -8.22 13.62 -11.08
N ASP A 719 -9.09 14.04 -12.00
CA ASP A 719 -10.47 14.43 -11.70
C ASP A 719 -11.42 13.23 -11.65
N SER A 720 -12.60 13.42 -11.05
CA SER A 720 -13.62 12.38 -10.91
C SER A 720 -14.04 11.79 -12.26
N ARG A 721 -14.13 12.62 -13.30
CA ARG A 721 -14.46 12.20 -14.67
C ARG A 721 -13.39 11.28 -15.27
N ALA A 722 -12.12 11.61 -15.08
CA ALA A 722 -10.99 10.79 -15.52
C ALA A 722 -11.02 9.43 -14.83
N LEU A 723 -11.31 9.37 -13.52
CA LEU A 723 -11.39 8.13 -12.76
C LEU A 723 -12.48 7.19 -13.30
N HIS A 724 -13.70 7.70 -13.50
CA HIS A 724 -14.77 6.90 -14.09
C HIS A 724 -14.45 6.42 -15.51
N LEU A 725 -13.75 7.25 -16.31
CA LEU A 725 -13.33 6.83 -17.64
C LEU A 725 -12.25 5.75 -17.57
N PHE A 726 -11.27 5.86 -16.68
CA PHE A 726 -10.26 4.82 -16.47
C PHE A 726 -10.87 3.51 -15.97
N GLU A 727 -11.81 3.56 -15.02
CA GLU A 727 -12.56 2.38 -14.55
C GLU A 727 -13.32 1.72 -15.71
N SER A 728 -14.03 2.51 -16.51
CA SER A 728 -14.75 2.02 -17.70
C SER A 728 -13.81 1.38 -18.71
N LEU A 729 -12.68 2.03 -19.03
CA LEU A 729 -11.67 1.52 -19.95
C LEU A 729 -11.01 0.24 -19.45
N LEU A 730 -10.77 0.14 -18.15
CA LEU A 730 -10.24 -1.05 -17.51
C LEU A 730 -11.24 -2.22 -17.61
N ASN A 731 -12.53 -1.96 -17.42
CA ASN A 731 -13.57 -2.97 -17.57
C ASN A 731 -13.79 -3.39 -19.04
N MET A 732 -13.67 -2.48 -20.00
CA MET A 732 -13.84 -2.77 -21.43
C MET A 732 -12.63 -3.45 -22.07
N GLY A 733 -11.42 -2.98 -21.77
CA GLY A 733 -10.19 -3.50 -22.38
C GLY A 733 -9.60 -4.69 -21.62
N GLY A 734 -9.98 -4.90 -20.37
CA GLY A 734 -9.37 -5.87 -19.47
C GLY A 734 -8.06 -5.36 -18.87
N VAL A 735 -7.60 -6.06 -17.81
CA VAL A 735 -6.46 -5.63 -16.99
C VAL A 735 -5.17 -5.54 -17.79
N PHE A 736 -4.86 -6.57 -18.58
CA PHE A 736 -3.65 -6.59 -19.41
C PHE A 736 -3.58 -5.43 -20.39
N TRP A 737 -4.66 -5.20 -21.15
CA TRP A 737 -4.71 -4.10 -22.11
C TRP A 737 -4.54 -2.75 -21.43
N PHE A 738 -5.26 -2.52 -20.33
CA PHE A 738 -5.22 -1.25 -19.60
C PHE A 738 -3.82 -0.96 -19.06
N THR A 739 -3.22 -1.91 -18.34
CA THR A 739 -1.89 -1.78 -17.75
C THR A 739 -0.81 -1.61 -18.83
N ASN A 740 -0.84 -2.44 -19.88
CA ASN A 740 0.16 -2.38 -20.96
C ASN A 740 0.13 -1.03 -21.68
N ASN A 741 -1.06 -0.49 -22.00
CA ASN A 741 -1.15 0.80 -22.69
C ASN A 741 -0.73 1.98 -21.80
N LEU A 742 -0.99 1.95 -20.50
CA LEU A 742 -0.50 2.98 -19.58
C LEU A 742 1.02 2.90 -19.36
N VAL A 743 1.59 1.69 -19.31
CA VAL A 743 3.06 1.50 -19.31
C VAL A 743 3.66 2.03 -20.61
N LYS A 744 3.02 1.82 -21.76
CA LYS A 744 3.47 2.43 -23.02
C LYS A 744 3.43 3.96 -23.00
N GLU A 745 2.48 4.58 -22.30
CA GLU A 745 2.51 6.04 -22.09
C GLU A 745 3.71 6.47 -21.22
N LEU A 746 4.04 5.72 -20.16
CA LEU A 746 5.25 5.97 -19.37
C LEU A 746 6.53 5.85 -20.20
N LEU A 747 6.65 4.82 -21.04
CA LEU A 747 7.84 4.57 -21.85
C LEU A 747 8.06 5.61 -22.97
N LYS A 748 7.09 6.50 -23.24
CA LYS A 748 7.24 7.62 -24.18
C LYS A 748 7.97 8.82 -23.58
N GLU A 749 8.05 8.91 -22.25
CA GLU A 749 8.57 10.09 -21.59
C GLU A 749 10.10 10.17 -21.67
N THR A 750 10.62 11.32 -22.12
CA THR A 750 12.07 11.54 -22.28
C THR A 750 12.68 12.44 -21.20
N ARG A 751 11.84 13.02 -20.33
CA ARG A 751 12.25 13.94 -19.25
C ARG A 751 12.01 13.30 -17.89
N GLN A 752 13.04 13.33 -17.03
CA GLN A 752 12.98 12.76 -15.67
C GLN A 752 11.79 13.29 -14.86
N GLU A 753 11.54 14.60 -14.88
CA GLU A 753 10.45 15.24 -14.13
C GLU A 753 9.06 14.70 -14.53
N TRP A 754 8.85 14.46 -15.83
CA TRP A 754 7.58 13.94 -16.35
C TRP A 754 7.47 12.45 -16.10
N ALA A 755 8.56 11.69 -16.25
CA ALA A 755 8.60 10.27 -15.93
C ALA A 755 8.27 10.02 -14.45
N ASP A 756 8.85 10.80 -13.52
CA ASP A 756 8.50 10.74 -12.10
C ASP A 756 7.02 11.09 -11.85
N ARG A 757 6.50 12.14 -12.49
CA ARG A 757 5.07 12.51 -12.38
C ARG A 757 4.13 11.43 -12.92
N VAL A 758 4.50 10.75 -14.01
CA VAL A 758 3.76 9.61 -14.55
C VAL A 758 3.73 8.47 -13.54
N VAL A 759 4.85 8.13 -12.89
CA VAL A 759 4.89 7.09 -11.86
C VAL A 759 3.92 7.41 -10.72
N GLU A 760 3.92 8.65 -10.23
CA GLU A 760 3.02 9.07 -9.16
C GLU A 760 1.54 8.97 -9.54
N LEU A 761 1.18 9.38 -10.76
CA LEU A 761 -0.19 9.31 -11.24
C LEU A 761 -0.63 7.86 -11.54
N LEU A 762 0.23 7.09 -12.20
CA LEU A 762 -0.06 5.69 -12.54
C LEU A 762 -0.19 4.82 -11.30
N TYR A 763 0.64 5.01 -10.29
CA TYR A 763 0.51 4.28 -9.03
C TYR A 763 -0.88 4.46 -8.41
N SER A 764 -1.38 5.70 -8.38
CA SER A 764 -2.71 6.00 -7.84
C SER A 764 -3.83 5.50 -8.74
N ILE A 765 -3.70 5.59 -10.07
CA ILE A 765 -4.66 5.00 -11.02
C ILE A 765 -4.70 3.46 -10.89
N PHE A 766 -3.55 2.82 -10.68
CA PHE A 766 -3.47 1.37 -10.50
C PHE A 766 -4.13 0.89 -9.20
N CYS A 767 -4.41 1.80 -8.25
CA CYS A 767 -5.23 1.49 -7.08
C CYS A 767 -6.70 1.17 -7.42
N LEU A 768 -7.15 1.41 -8.67
CA LEU A 768 -8.44 0.90 -9.17
C LEU A 768 -8.54 -0.63 -9.04
N ASP A 769 -7.44 -1.34 -9.28
CA ASP A 769 -7.29 -2.77 -8.98
C ASP A 769 -5.82 -3.11 -8.73
N THR A 770 -5.36 -2.81 -7.51
CA THR A 770 -3.95 -2.98 -7.12
C THR A 770 -3.47 -4.41 -7.36
N GLN A 771 -4.30 -5.42 -7.08
CA GLN A 771 -3.87 -6.81 -7.11
C GLN A 771 -3.69 -7.31 -8.55
N GLN A 772 -4.72 -7.21 -9.39
CA GLN A 772 -4.65 -7.72 -10.76
C GLN A 772 -3.66 -6.93 -11.61
N ILE A 773 -3.61 -5.60 -11.43
CA ILE A 773 -2.67 -4.75 -12.16
C ILE A 773 -1.24 -5.06 -11.75
N THR A 774 -0.96 -5.28 -10.46
CA THR A 774 0.40 -5.65 -10.00
C THR A 774 0.82 -7.00 -10.54
N LEU A 775 -0.07 -8.01 -10.51
CA LEU A 775 0.21 -9.34 -11.09
C LEU A 775 0.50 -9.24 -12.60
N THR A 776 -0.28 -8.45 -13.33
CA THR A 776 -0.08 -8.24 -14.78
C THR A 776 1.21 -7.50 -15.10
N LEU A 777 1.51 -6.44 -14.33
CA LEU A 777 2.72 -5.65 -14.50
C LEU A 777 3.97 -6.52 -14.26
N LEU A 778 4.03 -7.21 -13.13
CA LEU A 778 5.23 -7.96 -12.70
C LEU A 778 5.35 -9.34 -13.35
N GLY A 779 4.21 -9.98 -13.68
CA GLY A 779 4.15 -11.35 -14.18
C GLY A 779 4.17 -11.49 -15.70
N THR A 780 3.76 -10.44 -16.43
CA THR A 780 3.62 -10.50 -17.89
C THR A 780 4.34 -9.34 -18.57
N ILE A 781 3.94 -8.10 -18.30
CA ILE A 781 4.43 -6.93 -19.04
C ILE A 781 5.92 -6.70 -18.82
N LEU A 782 6.38 -6.72 -17.56
CA LEU A 782 7.78 -6.49 -17.24
C LEU A 782 8.71 -7.61 -17.76
N PRO A 783 8.38 -8.91 -17.58
CA PRO A 783 9.14 -9.99 -18.21
C PRO A 783 9.29 -9.85 -19.73
N ASP A 784 8.21 -9.50 -20.45
CA ASP A 784 8.26 -9.29 -21.89
C ASP A 784 9.24 -8.16 -22.28
N LEU A 785 9.18 -7.03 -21.57
CA LEU A 785 10.08 -5.88 -21.81
C LEU A 785 11.56 -6.19 -21.52
N LEU A 786 11.83 -7.07 -20.55
CA LEU A 786 13.20 -7.40 -20.12
C LEU A 786 13.83 -8.51 -20.96
N THR A 787 13.03 -9.43 -21.51
CA THR A 787 13.52 -10.58 -22.27
C THR A 787 13.64 -10.31 -23.77
N ASP A 788 12.76 -9.50 -24.35
CA ASP A 788 12.82 -9.17 -25.77
C ASP A 788 13.78 -7.99 -26.05
N SER A 789 14.86 -8.28 -26.78
CA SER A 789 15.83 -7.29 -27.23
C SER A 789 15.24 -6.15 -28.06
N ALA A 790 14.09 -6.37 -28.71
CA ALA A 790 13.38 -5.33 -29.45
C ALA A 790 12.86 -4.22 -28.54
N HIS A 791 12.63 -4.50 -27.24
CA HIS A 791 12.07 -3.54 -26.29
C HIS A 791 13.12 -2.79 -25.45
N TRP A 792 14.37 -3.26 -25.41
CA TRP A 792 15.40 -2.70 -24.52
C TRP A 792 15.66 -1.21 -24.78
N HIS A 793 15.57 -0.74 -26.02
CA HIS A 793 15.77 0.68 -26.32
C HIS A 793 14.76 1.60 -25.62
N SER A 794 13.52 1.13 -25.40
CA SER A 794 12.50 1.88 -24.65
C SER A 794 12.75 1.94 -23.14
N LEU A 795 13.64 1.09 -22.62
CA LEU A 795 14.05 1.09 -21.21
C LEU A 795 15.26 1.99 -20.95
N ALA A 796 15.80 2.67 -21.96
CA ALA A 796 16.87 3.65 -21.74
C ALA A 796 16.35 4.76 -20.81
N ASP A 797 17.16 5.24 -19.88
CA ASP A 797 16.74 6.28 -18.94
C ASP A 797 16.30 7.57 -19.66
N PRO A 798 15.27 8.27 -19.15
CA PRO A 798 14.60 8.09 -17.84
C PRO A 798 13.46 7.05 -17.71
N PRO A 799 12.76 6.57 -18.76
CA PRO A 799 11.56 5.73 -18.58
C PRO A 799 11.85 4.36 -17.96
N GLY A 800 13.02 3.75 -18.20
CA GLY A 800 13.41 2.49 -17.56
C GLY A 800 13.48 2.60 -16.04
N LYS A 801 14.18 3.62 -15.53
CA LYS A 801 14.21 3.93 -14.09
C LYS A 801 12.82 4.21 -13.51
N ALA A 802 11.98 4.94 -14.24
CA ALA A 802 10.61 5.24 -13.80
C ALA A 802 9.74 3.98 -13.75
N LEU A 803 9.86 3.07 -14.72
CA LEU A 803 9.16 1.78 -14.71
C LEU A 803 9.63 0.89 -13.56
N ALA A 804 10.93 0.89 -13.25
CA ALA A 804 11.48 0.16 -12.10
C ALA A 804 10.84 0.66 -10.80
N LYS A 805 10.74 1.99 -10.64
CA LYS A 805 10.10 2.64 -9.51
C LYS A 805 8.63 2.29 -9.36
N LEU A 806 7.84 2.41 -10.44
CA LEU A 806 6.43 2.01 -10.47
C LEU A 806 6.26 0.53 -10.08
N SER A 807 7.12 -0.35 -10.61
CA SER A 807 7.08 -1.79 -10.33
C SER A 807 7.31 -2.09 -8.85
N VAL A 808 8.30 -1.45 -8.22
CA VAL A 808 8.57 -1.61 -6.78
C VAL A 808 7.41 -1.07 -5.93
N TRP A 809 6.87 0.10 -6.27
CA TRP A 809 5.75 0.68 -5.52
C TRP A 809 4.51 -0.21 -5.58
N CYS A 810 4.15 -0.73 -6.76
CA CYS A 810 3.04 -1.67 -6.93
C CYS A 810 3.27 -2.97 -6.15
N ALA A 811 4.49 -3.53 -6.22
CA ALA A 811 4.86 -4.75 -5.50
C ALA A 811 4.74 -4.57 -3.97
N LEU A 812 5.26 -3.47 -3.42
CA LEU A 812 5.21 -3.18 -1.98
C LEU A 812 3.79 -2.94 -1.48
N SER A 813 3.00 -2.15 -2.23
CA SER A 813 1.60 -1.89 -1.89
C SER A 813 0.80 -3.19 -1.83
N SER A 814 0.85 -4.00 -2.90
CA SER A 814 0.12 -5.26 -2.97
C SER A 814 0.58 -6.26 -1.89
N TYR A 815 1.90 -6.35 -1.63
CA TYR A 815 2.45 -7.26 -0.62
C TYR A 815 2.01 -6.89 0.81
N SER A 816 1.94 -5.59 1.12
CA SER A 816 1.51 -5.09 2.44
C SER A 816 0.02 -5.32 2.72
N SER A 817 -0.84 -5.20 1.70
CA SER A 817 -2.29 -5.38 1.82
C SER A 817 -2.71 -6.84 1.99
N HIS A 818 -1.96 -7.78 1.42
CA HIS A 818 -2.27 -9.23 1.49
C HIS A 818 -2.16 -9.82 2.91
N HIS A 819 -1.31 -9.27 3.77
CA HIS A 819 -1.04 -9.84 5.10
C HIS A 819 -2.08 -9.47 6.18
N LYS A 820 -3.09 -8.64 5.88
CA LYS A 820 -4.01 -8.09 6.91
C LYS A 820 -5.51 -8.32 6.70
N GLY A 821 -5.90 -9.12 5.70
CA GLY A 821 -7.24 -9.72 5.67
C GLY A 821 -8.41 -8.73 5.77
N SER A 822 -8.51 -7.76 4.85
CA SER A 822 -9.78 -7.14 4.47
C SER A 822 -9.59 -6.46 3.12
N PHE A 823 -10.24 -7.00 2.09
CA PHE A 823 -10.17 -6.45 0.73
C PHE A 823 -11.24 -5.37 0.59
N SER A 824 -10.95 -4.32 -0.20
CA SER A 824 -11.97 -3.32 -0.54
C SER A 824 -13.14 -3.99 -1.25
N ALA A 825 -14.37 -3.61 -0.90
CA ALA A 825 -15.61 -4.22 -1.37
C ALA A 825 -15.73 -4.25 -2.91
N ARG A 826 -15.13 -3.29 -3.63
CA ARG A 826 -15.12 -3.26 -5.11
C ARG A 826 -14.00 -4.08 -5.77
N GLN A 827 -12.94 -4.45 -5.04
CA GLN A 827 -11.83 -5.24 -5.61
C GLN A 827 -12.18 -6.72 -5.86
N ARG A 828 -13.35 -7.19 -5.40
CA ARG A 828 -13.73 -8.62 -5.44
C ARG A 828 -14.68 -9.02 -6.57
N LYS A 829 -15.04 -8.13 -7.49
CA LYS A 829 -16.01 -8.42 -8.57
C LYS A 829 -15.39 -8.49 -9.97
N ARG A 830 -14.16 -9.01 -10.09
CA ARG A 830 -13.67 -9.57 -11.35
C ARG A 830 -13.81 -11.08 -11.30
N GLN A 831 -14.32 -11.69 -12.37
CA GLN A 831 -14.55 -13.12 -12.45
C GLN A 831 -13.29 -13.87 -12.00
N ARG A 832 -13.48 -14.86 -11.13
CA ARG A 832 -12.45 -15.77 -10.65
C ARG A 832 -11.71 -16.48 -11.80
N GLU A 833 -12.32 -16.51 -12.99
CA GLU A 833 -11.77 -17.07 -14.23
C GLU A 833 -10.46 -16.39 -14.67
N ASP A 834 -10.27 -15.07 -14.48
CA ASP A 834 -9.01 -14.37 -14.85
C ASP A 834 -7.83 -14.74 -13.93
N ILE A 835 -8.10 -15.17 -12.68
CA ILE A 835 -7.06 -15.63 -11.74
C ILE A 835 -6.61 -17.06 -12.11
N GLU A 836 -7.50 -17.87 -12.66
CA GLU A 836 -7.18 -19.23 -13.12
C GLU A 836 -6.22 -19.20 -14.32
N ASP A 837 -6.25 -18.15 -15.15
CA ASP A 837 -5.30 -17.95 -16.25
C ASP A 837 -3.85 -17.67 -15.78
N TYR A 838 -3.65 -17.07 -14.61
CA TYR A 838 -2.29 -16.95 -14.04
C TYR A 838 -1.74 -18.29 -13.55
N ASN A 839 -2.61 -19.21 -13.11
CA ASN A 839 -2.21 -20.59 -12.82
C ASN A 839 -1.89 -21.37 -14.09
N SER A 840 -2.53 -21.05 -15.22
CA SER A 840 -2.29 -21.69 -16.53
C SER A 840 -1.04 -21.14 -17.25
N LEU A 841 -0.69 -19.86 -17.06
CA LEU A 841 0.54 -19.24 -17.59
C LEU A 841 1.81 -19.76 -16.90
N PHE A 842 1.71 -20.21 -15.65
CA PHE A 842 2.80 -20.84 -14.90
C PHE A 842 2.34 -22.16 -14.26
N PRO A 843 2.11 -23.23 -15.05
CA PRO A 843 1.60 -24.49 -14.56
C PRO A 843 2.71 -25.18 -13.76
N LEU A 844 2.76 -24.90 -12.46
CA LEU A 844 3.33 -25.83 -11.50
C LEU A 844 2.20 -26.77 -11.13
N ASP A 845 2.30 -28.00 -11.61
CA ASP A 845 1.48 -29.13 -11.18
C ASP A 845 1.29 -29.02 -9.65
N ASP A 846 0.05 -28.86 -9.17
CA ASP A 846 -0.28 -28.58 -7.75
C ASP A 846 0.26 -29.64 -6.78
N THR A 847 0.75 -30.75 -7.34
CA THR A 847 1.44 -31.85 -6.66
C THR A 847 2.93 -31.60 -6.39
N GLN A 848 3.57 -30.56 -6.95
CA GLN A 848 5.01 -30.30 -6.79
C GLN A 848 5.41 -28.81 -6.63
N PRO A 849 5.14 -28.17 -5.48
CA PRO A 849 5.86 -26.96 -5.02
C PRO A 849 7.38 -27.13 -5.03
N SER A 850 7.85 -28.38 -5.09
CA SER A 850 9.24 -28.80 -5.06
C SER A 850 10.08 -28.35 -6.26
N LYS A 851 9.54 -28.08 -7.47
CA LYS A 851 10.37 -27.66 -8.62
C LYS A 851 10.85 -26.21 -8.55
N LEU A 852 9.96 -25.25 -8.29
CA LEU A 852 10.36 -23.85 -8.09
C LEU A 852 11.19 -23.71 -6.81
N MET A 853 10.79 -24.41 -5.74
CA MET A 853 11.63 -24.49 -4.54
C MET A 853 12.97 -25.16 -4.82
N ARG A 854 13.07 -26.11 -5.76
CA ARG A 854 14.33 -26.71 -6.22
C ARG A 854 15.16 -25.74 -7.06
N LEU A 855 14.59 -24.99 -8.00
CA LEU A 855 15.31 -23.96 -8.75
C LEU A 855 15.82 -22.83 -7.86
N LEU A 856 15.03 -22.47 -6.85
CA LEU A 856 15.45 -21.57 -5.79
C LEU A 856 16.41 -22.25 -4.81
N SER A 857 16.46 -23.60 -4.73
CA SER A 857 17.23 -24.45 -3.78
C SER A 857 18.50 -25.17 -4.27
N SER A 858 18.71 -25.36 -5.58
CA SER A 858 19.66 -26.38 -6.06
C SER A 858 20.74 -25.87 -7.01
N ASN A 859 21.97 -26.19 -6.63
CA ASN A 859 23.12 -26.46 -7.48
C ASN A 859 22.88 -27.75 -8.27
N GLU A 860 23.30 -27.78 -9.53
CA GLU A 860 23.39 -29.03 -10.29
C GLU A 860 24.46 -29.96 -9.70
N ASP A 861 24.09 -31.25 -9.63
CA ASP A 861 24.89 -32.49 -9.57
C ASP A 861 26.29 -32.48 -8.90
N GLU A 862 26.36 -32.95 -7.65
CA GLU A 862 27.46 -33.81 -7.19
C GLU A 862 26.94 -34.93 -6.26
N PRO A 863 27.48 -36.18 -6.38
CA PRO A 863 27.01 -37.32 -5.60
C PRO A 863 27.44 -37.20 -4.13
N ALA A 864 26.45 -37.32 -3.23
CA ALA A 864 26.63 -37.16 -1.80
C ALA A 864 27.61 -38.19 -1.19
N ALA A 865 28.77 -37.72 -0.75
CA ALA A 865 29.57 -38.38 0.29
C ALA A 865 29.39 -37.63 1.62
N LEU A 866 29.20 -38.40 2.69
CA LEU A 866 28.98 -37.94 4.06
C LEU A 866 30.08 -36.96 4.54
N SER A 867 29.77 -35.66 4.56
CA SER A 867 30.62 -34.63 5.20
C SER A 867 29.87 -33.96 6.35
N SER A 868 30.60 -33.69 7.44
CA SER A 868 30.09 -33.08 8.68
C SER A 868 29.44 -31.70 8.45
N PRO A 869 28.65 -31.17 9.41
CA PRO A 869 27.94 -29.89 9.27
C PRO A 869 28.81 -28.66 8.97
N GLY A 870 30.15 -28.77 9.05
CA GLY A 870 31.10 -27.68 8.82
C GLY A 870 31.58 -27.48 7.37
N ASP A 871 31.38 -28.45 6.46
CA ASP A 871 32.04 -28.47 5.14
C ASP A 871 31.12 -28.22 3.93
N ARG A 872 29.89 -27.71 4.13
CA ARG A 872 29.03 -27.36 2.99
C ARG A 872 29.62 -26.20 2.18
N SER A 873 30.03 -26.50 0.95
CA SER A 873 30.35 -25.52 -0.10
C SER A 873 29.22 -24.49 -0.25
N MET A 874 29.58 -23.20 -0.33
CA MET A 874 28.68 -22.06 -0.57
C MET A 874 28.16 -22.09 -2.01
N SER A 875 27.29 -23.03 -2.31
CA SER A 875 26.70 -23.13 -3.63
C SER A 875 25.22 -23.43 -3.54
N SER A 876 24.46 -22.44 -4.02
CA SER A 876 23.01 -22.37 -4.24
C SER A 876 22.11 -22.11 -3.04
N SER A 877 21.20 -21.15 -3.27
CA SER A 877 19.84 -21.02 -2.75
C SER A 877 19.46 -20.17 -1.55
N LEU A 878 18.24 -19.61 -1.63
CA LEU A 878 17.44 -19.19 -0.47
C LEU A 878 17.56 -20.27 0.59
N SER A 879 17.82 -19.91 1.86
CA SER A 879 17.93 -20.94 2.88
C SER A 879 16.62 -21.73 2.92
N ALA A 880 16.67 -23.06 3.07
CA ALA A 880 15.46 -23.89 3.16
C ALA A 880 14.44 -23.33 4.19
N SER A 881 14.92 -22.63 5.23
CA SER A 881 14.10 -21.90 6.19
C SER A 881 13.30 -20.71 5.63
N GLN A 882 13.82 -19.95 4.65
CA GLN A 882 13.10 -18.85 3.98
C GLN A 882 11.99 -19.36 3.08
N LEU A 883 12.22 -20.49 2.40
CA LEU A 883 11.25 -21.12 1.50
C LEU A 883 10.08 -21.78 2.25
N HIS A 884 10.31 -22.33 3.45
CA HIS A 884 9.24 -22.91 4.28
C HIS A 884 8.31 -21.89 4.93
N THR A 885 8.73 -20.63 5.07
CA THR A 885 7.90 -19.55 5.66
C THR A 885 7.02 -18.82 4.64
N VAL A 886 7.29 -18.98 3.34
CA VAL A 886 6.61 -18.24 2.27
C VAL A 886 5.49 -19.09 1.69
N ASN A 887 4.25 -18.59 1.77
CA ASN A 887 3.09 -19.25 1.16
C ASN A 887 3.13 -19.11 -0.37
N MET A 888 3.70 -20.09 -1.05
CA MET A 888 3.74 -20.15 -2.53
C MET A 888 2.37 -20.44 -3.16
N ARG A 889 1.26 -20.56 -2.41
CA ARG A 889 -0.09 -20.55 -2.98
C ARG A 889 -0.55 -19.14 -3.36
N ASP A 890 0.11 -18.11 -2.85
CA ASP A 890 -0.19 -16.72 -3.22
C ASP A 890 0.40 -16.40 -4.61
N PRO A 891 -0.42 -15.97 -5.59
CA PRO A 891 0.06 -15.59 -6.93
C PRO A 891 1.13 -14.50 -6.92
N LEU A 892 1.05 -13.53 -6.00
CA LEU A 892 2.01 -12.44 -5.92
C LEU A 892 3.41 -12.95 -5.52
N ASN A 893 3.45 -13.89 -4.56
CA ASN A 893 4.70 -14.50 -4.13
C ASN A 893 5.38 -15.28 -5.26
N ARG A 894 4.59 -15.99 -6.09
CA ARG A 894 5.11 -16.71 -7.27
C ARG A 894 5.68 -15.75 -8.31
N VAL A 895 4.93 -14.68 -8.63
CA VAL A 895 5.34 -13.66 -9.60
C VAL A 895 6.63 -12.97 -9.15
N LEU A 896 6.73 -12.59 -7.87
CA LEU A 896 7.94 -11.98 -7.32
C LEU A 896 9.15 -12.93 -7.37
N ALA A 897 8.97 -14.21 -7.00
CA ALA A 897 10.03 -15.20 -7.08
C ALA A 897 10.54 -15.38 -8.53
N ASN A 898 9.63 -15.49 -9.51
CA ASN A 898 9.98 -15.60 -10.92
C ASN A 898 10.68 -14.34 -11.44
N LEU A 899 10.23 -13.15 -11.02
CA LEU A 899 10.88 -11.89 -11.38
C LEU A 899 12.32 -11.84 -10.88
N PHE A 900 12.60 -12.23 -9.64
CA PHE A 900 13.98 -12.27 -9.13
C PHE A 900 14.84 -13.33 -9.84
N LEU A 901 14.27 -14.46 -10.27
CA LEU A 901 14.97 -15.42 -11.12
C LEU A 901 15.33 -14.83 -12.49
N LEU A 902 14.41 -14.09 -13.11
CA LEU A 902 14.68 -13.38 -14.36
C LEU A 902 15.77 -12.31 -14.17
N ILE A 903 15.69 -11.52 -13.11
CA ILE A 903 16.72 -10.51 -12.78
C ILE A 903 18.08 -11.19 -12.58
N SER A 904 18.14 -12.33 -11.89
CA SER A 904 19.36 -13.13 -11.72
C SER A 904 19.94 -13.56 -13.07
N SER A 905 19.10 -14.02 -14.00
CA SER A 905 19.50 -14.40 -15.35
C SER A 905 20.08 -13.21 -16.14
N ILE A 906 19.46 -12.03 -16.03
CA ILE A 906 19.93 -10.80 -16.66
C ILE A 906 21.30 -10.38 -16.13
N LEU A 907 21.52 -10.48 -14.82
CA LEU A 907 22.81 -10.16 -14.20
C LEU A 907 23.91 -11.15 -14.58
N GLY A 908 23.56 -12.43 -14.75
CA GLY A 908 24.49 -13.46 -15.22
C GLY A 908 24.80 -13.41 -16.72
N SER A 909 24.03 -12.64 -17.50
CA SER A 909 24.24 -12.47 -18.93
C SER A 909 25.50 -11.64 -19.23
N LYS A 910 26.17 -11.95 -20.35
CA LYS A 910 27.32 -11.19 -20.84
C LYS A 910 26.94 -9.88 -21.54
N MET A 911 25.64 -9.63 -21.76
CA MET A 911 25.13 -8.43 -22.41
C MET A 911 24.64 -7.42 -21.36
N ALA A 912 25.35 -6.29 -21.27
CA ALA A 912 24.93 -5.13 -20.49
C ALA A 912 24.19 -4.12 -21.39
N GLY A 913 23.10 -3.56 -20.89
CA GLY A 913 22.28 -2.59 -21.63
C GLY A 913 21.20 -1.94 -20.75
N PRO A 914 20.19 -1.29 -21.37
CA PRO A 914 19.10 -0.65 -20.64
C PRO A 914 18.33 -1.60 -19.70
N HIS A 915 18.20 -2.87 -20.05
CA HIS A 915 17.61 -3.90 -19.19
C HIS A 915 18.45 -4.17 -17.92
N THR A 916 19.77 -4.10 -18.00
CA THR A 916 20.67 -4.17 -16.82
C THR A 916 20.56 -2.89 -15.97
N GLN A 917 20.42 -1.73 -16.60
CA GLN A 917 20.20 -0.44 -15.91
C GLN A 917 18.84 -0.40 -15.21
N PHE A 918 17.81 -1.01 -15.79
CA PHE A 918 16.53 -1.25 -15.14
C PHE A 918 16.73 -2.05 -13.85
N VAL A 919 17.48 -3.16 -13.90
CA VAL A 919 17.77 -3.98 -12.71
C VAL A 919 18.46 -3.15 -11.63
N GLN A 920 19.45 -2.34 -12.00
CA GLN A 920 20.11 -1.44 -11.07
C GLN A 920 19.10 -0.50 -10.40
N SER A 921 18.25 0.16 -11.18
CA SER A 921 17.23 1.10 -10.69
C SER A 921 16.18 0.42 -9.81
N PHE A 922 15.78 -0.80 -10.16
CA PHE A 922 14.83 -1.61 -9.40
C PHE A 922 15.40 -1.94 -8.01
N MET A 923 16.66 -2.34 -7.94
CA MET A 923 17.34 -2.64 -6.68
C MET A 923 17.58 -1.37 -5.83
N GLU A 924 17.95 -0.25 -6.45
CA GLU A 924 18.06 1.05 -5.78
C GLU A 924 16.72 1.43 -5.13
N GLU A 925 15.61 1.37 -5.87
CA GLU A 925 14.29 1.72 -5.35
C GLU A 925 13.84 0.76 -4.24
N CYS A 926 14.10 -0.55 -4.38
CA CYS A 926 13.83 -1.52 -3.31
C CYS A 926 14.53 -1.10 -2.02
N VAL A 927 15.80 -0.68 -2.09
CA VAL A 927 16.59 -0.25 -0.93
C VAL A 927 16.11 1.09 -0.38
N GLU A 928 15.74 2.04 -1.25
CA GLU A 928 15.23 3.34 -0.83
C GLU A 928 13.90 3.25 -0.07
N CYS A 929 13.07 2.25 -0.40
CA CYS A 929 11.78 1.98 0.22
C CYS A 929 11.84 1.08 1.47
N LEU A 930 13.02 0.59 1.88
CA LEU A 930 13.15 -0.26 3.08
C LEU A 930 12.87 0.52 4.37
N GLU A 931 11.95 0.00 5.18
CA GLU A 931 11.73 0.45 6.55
C GLU A 931 12.67 -0.27 7.53
N GLN A 932 13.16 0.47 8.53
CA GLN A 932 13.85 -0.10 9.68
C GLN A 932 12.94 -1.12 10.38
N GLY A 933 13.33 -2.40 10.34
CA GLY A 933 12.73 -3.44 11.18
C GLY A 933 11.46 -4.12 10.66
N SER A 934 11.01 -3.86 9.41
CA SER A 934 9.93 -4.66 8.83
C SER A 934 10.46 -6.02 8.35
N ARG A 935 9.91 -7.12 8.91
CA ARG A 935 10.27 -8.51 8.61
C ARG A 935 9.78 -9.02 7.23
N GLY A 936 9.38 -8.14 6.32
CA GLY A 936 8.69 -8.53 5.08
C GLY A 936 8.79 -7.48 3.98
N SER A 937 9.94 -7.43 3.32
CA SER A 937 10.10 -6.72 2.05
C SER A 937 10.06 -7.71 0.89
N ILE A 938 9.77 -7.21 -0.31
CA ILE A 938 9.83 -8.01 -1.55
C ILE A 938 11.24 -8.60 -1.81
N LEU A 939 12.28 -8.10 -1.14
CA LEU A 939 13.64 -8.63 -1.25
C LEU A 939 13.82 -10.02 -0.64
N GLN A 940 12.89 -10.51 0.18
CA GLN A 940 12.94 -11.88 0.70
C GLN A 940 12.92 -12.96 -0.39
N PHE A 941 12.45 -12.61 -1.60
CA PHE A 941 12.41 -13.49 -2.76
C PHE A 941 13.73 -13.50 -3.55
N MET A 942 14.68 -12.61 -3.23
CA MET A 942 15.96 -12.47 -3.93
C MET A 942 16.94 -13.60 -3.52
N PRO A 943 17.45 -14.40 -4.47
CA PRO A 943 18.53 -15.34 -4.21
C PRO A 943 19.80 -14.68 -3.68
N PHE A 944 20.43 -15.25 -2.64
CA PHE A 944 21.71 -14.77 -2.11
C PHE A 944 22.85 -14.74 -3.13
N THR A 945 22.80 -15.62 -4.15
CA THR A 945 23.78 -15.66 -5.24
C THR A 945 23.78 -14.40 -6.10
N MET A 946 22.68 -13.64 -6.13
CA MET A 946 22.61 -12.39 -6.88
C MET A 946 23.50 -11.29 -6.27
N VAL A 947 23.77 -11.34 -4.96
CA VAL A 947 24.52 -10.27 -4.26
C VAL A 947 25.92 -10.09 -4.88
N SER A 948 26.60 -11.17 -5.24
CA SER A 948 27.93 -11.08 -5.88
C SER A 948 27.89 -10.46 -7.28
N GLU A 949 26.80 -10.63 -8.01
CA GLU A 949 26.62 -10.02 -9.34
C GLU A 949 26.18 -8.56 -9.21
N LEU A 950 25.29 -8.24 -8.28
CA LEU A 950 24.83 -6.88 -8.01
C LEU A 950 25.97 -5.95 -7.59
N VAL A 951 26.91 -6.45 -6.78
CA VAL A 951 28.07 -5.66 -6.33
C VAL A 951 29.06 -5.35 -7.47
N LYS A 952 29.00 -6.05 -8.60
CA LYS A 952 29.77 -5.67 -9.80
C LYS A 952 29.25 -4.38 -10.44
N LEU A 953 28.00 -3.99 -10.15
CA LEU A 953 27.44 -2.72 -10.59
C LEU A 953 27.90 -1.59 -9.66
N PRO A 954 28.68 -0.60 -10.14
CA PRO A 954 29.32 0.41 -9.28
C PRO A 954 28.35 1.20 -8.40
N ALA A 955 27.13 1.45 -8.87
CA ALA A 955 26.12 2.19 -8.11
C ALA A 955 25.62 1.43 -6.88
N LEU A 956 25.61 0.10 -6.94
CA LEU A 956 25.16 -0.81 -5.88
C LEU A 956 26.33 -1.32 -5.00
N ALA A 957 27.57 -1.11 -5.42
CA ALA A 957 28.81 -1.47 -4.71
C ALA A 957 29.06 -0.58 -3.46
N LYS A 958 28.04 -0.39 -2.63
CA LYS A 958 28.07 0.43 -1.42
C LYS A 958 27.76 -0.45 -0.20
N PRO A 959 28.54 -0.38 0.90
CA PRO A 959 28.31 -1.24 2.06
C PRO A 959 26.88 -1.20 2.60
N ARG A 960 26.27 0.00 2.62
CA ARG A 960 24.87 0.18 3.04
C ARG A 960 23.86 -0.55 2.15
N VAL A 961 24.07 -0.52 0.83
CA VAL A 961 23.19 -1.21 -0.13
C VAL A 961 23.30 -2.72 0.08
N VAL A 962 24.52 -3.25 0.24
CA VAL A 962 24.75 -4.67 0.52
C VAL A 962 24.05 -5.10 1.80
N LEU A 963 24.22 -4.36 2.90
CA LEU A 963 23.53 -4.64 4.16
C LEU A 963 22.00 -4.65 4.00
N ALA A 964 21.46 -3.77 3.16
CA ALA A 964 20.02 -3.59 2.96
C ALA A 964 19.39 -4.70 2.10
N ILE A 965 20.09 -5.20 1.09
CA ILE A 965 19.60 -6.28 0.21
C ILE A 965 19.82 -7.68 0.80
N THR A 966 20.69 -7.83 1.80
CA THR A 966 20.92 -9.10 2.49
C THR A 966 20.07 -9.24 3.74
N ASP A 967 19.41 -10.39 3.92
CA ASP A 967 18.72 -10.70 5.18
C ASP A 967 19.72 -11.01 6.31
N LEU A 968 20.06 -9.99 7.10
CA LEU A 968 21.00 -10.09 8.21
C LEU A 968 20.46 -10.86 9.42
N THR A 969 19.17 -11.21 9.45
CA THR A 969 18.60 -12.04 10.53
C THR A 969 19.12 -13.48 10.43
N LEU A 970 19.47 -13.92 9.22
CA LEU A 970 19.97 -15.26 8.95
C LEU A 970 21.51 -15.31 9.00
N PRO A 971 22.11 -16.37 9.58
CA PRO A 971 23.57 -16.57 9.55
C PRO A 971 24.14 -16.57 8.13
N LEU A 972 23.43 -17.18 7.17
CA LEU A 972 23.84 -17.19 5.77
C LEU A 972 23.87 -15.78 5.16
N GLY A 973 22.86 -14.96 5.43
CA GLY A 973 22.81 -13.59 4.93
C GLY A 973 23.95 -12.73 5.49
N ARG A 974 24.28 -12.89 6.79
CA ARG A 974 25.45 -12.22 7.40
C ARG A 974 26.78 -12.64 6.75
N ARG A 975 26.95 -13.93 6.45
CA ARG A 975 28.14 -14.46 5.74
C ARG A 975 28.28 -13.88 4.33
N VAL A 976 27.17 -13.80 3.58
CA VAL A 976 27.14 -13.23 2.23
C VAL A 976 27.47 -11.74 2.26
N ALA A 977 26.84 -10.99 3.18
CA ALA A 977 27.12 -9.57 3.38
C ALA A 977 28.58 -9.31 3.76
N ALA A 978 29.12 -10.09 4.69
CA ALA A 978 30.52 -9.97 5.13
C ALA A 978 31.49 -10.21 3.97
N LYS A 979 31.25 -11.25 3.15
CA LYS A 979 32.08 -11.54 1.98
C LYS A 979 32.01 -10.42 0.94
N ALA A 980 30.82 -9.95 0.62
CA ALA A 980 30.61 -8.89 -0.36
C ALA A 980 31.25 -7.56 0.09
N ILE A 981 31.05 -7.15 1.34
CA ILE A 981 31.58 -5.89 1.88
C ILE A 981 33.10 -5.96 2.05
N SER A 982 33.65 -7.13 2.41
CA SER A 982 35.11 -7.30 2.56
C SER A 982 35.87 -7.24 1.23
N ALA A 983 35.17 -7.43 0.11
CA ALA A 983 35.71 -7.34 -1.25
C ALA A 983 35.57 -5.94 -1.88
N LEU A 984 34.78 -5.05 -1.27
CA LEU A 984 34.75 -3.61 -1.57
C LEU A 984 36.00 -2.90 -1.05
#